data_AF-A0A2Z6CV25-F1
#
_entry.id   AF-A0A2Z6CV25-F1
#
_cell.length_a   1.000
_cell.length_b   1.000
_cell.length_c   1.000
_cell.angle_alpha   90.00
_cell.angle_beta   90.00
_cell.angle_gamma   90.00
#
_symmetry.space_group_name_H-M   'P 1'
#
loop_
_entity.id
_entity.type
_entity.pdbx_description
1 polymer ?
#
loop_
_entity_poly.entity_id
_entity_poly.type
_entity_poly.pdbx_seq_one_letter_code
_entity_poly.pdbx_strand_id
1 'polypeptide(L)'
;MVHTNGQPAVSSKSQLDIAIDVYEDALIALEESPIQATFDQKVAVLVARDGVEKKRQMDQNPTGITYARLLSLDERLKAQVKVLSEDDELAQWKDSLNAPPNMWWWHLKYPLAMSPTQVAKRYQQAISALSAALPHPTQEQILEVLLARDAIETSRDNQPLPEHVAKIVIDLDEKLRSLSDVITRDGKLEYWKKSLSKTTSNTWWWELSNIEPLPAQAIKRYQEALDEMEAPPKAASEELLEVLLARDAVEKAWTKQQQPPRHLTEKIIALDKRLKAQSWSFANDDIVDEWKNNLKPPEMNWWWSFTRSVPLPNEAIARYEKTIDVIESSKPPSSDQLLEALLARDGVEEALEQAYRNKPVPEKLARQLITLDNKLKQYRLDLNKDNQIRQWKDSLKRQNRWWWELKPAIVGSEEEPGTRRDWLLNTLAVLCLGVGAAFTAYSSQVFFQKVEGQEVQQADLSQNMAAVLQVIGLGAGGAAALTSGGRKTLEKLFTNLQLPPTKQAPTALAIAAGMTAITGSVATSLPAWGKVYITQGQGYLQNTNWLKAQDSFLQAKKFISSDEDKAKVEIGLGESSEHLGDLVKAKEYYKKAASLDNIEGMTRYARLSMVDFFLKNPPDSRIQPSITDENLRQAHLFNQRAWLKISKLLAKNEQTPEKLNKELLNLTQLARTNGALISAVKDLLVSPKDSALQDEEFRQRYWTEGVAGIFKSNLDELNYLKIPVKDALQIRALCFAHITTEQMRYTENITNVPEALSNLVPEMMTKSPDAPNCYDDKALSVYDFSLIEALAKIYKMPKFRVAGTSNNQPPQANPNPNPAPEADNQTPPATEAQPPY
;
A
#
# COMPACT_ATOMS: atom_id res chain seq x y z
N MET A 1 27.29 18.58 59.72
CA MET A 1 28.61 18.47 59.06
C MET A 1 29.01 17.00 59.05
N VAL A 2 28.74 16.30 57.95
CA VAL A 2 29.29 14.98 57.65
C VAL A 2 29.62 15.03 56.17
N HIS A 3 30.90 15.00 55.83
CA HIS A 3 31.37 14.90 54.44
C HIS A 3 31.24 13.45 54.00
N THR A 4 30.27 13.16 53.11
CA THR A 4 30.26 11.92 52.34
C THR A 4 30.96 12.17 51.01
N ASN A 5 32.01 11.37 50.77
CA ASN A 5 32.76 11.34 49.52
C ASN A 5 31.83 11.00 48.35
N GLY A 6 31.69 11.93 47.41
CA GLY A 6 30.98 11.70 46.16
C GLY A 6 31.79 10.79 45.23
N GLN A 7 31.34 9.56 45.04
CA GLN A 7 31.69 8.81 43.83
C GLN A 7 31.01 9.48 42.64
N PRO A 8 31.73 9.76 41.53
CA PRO A 8 31.13 10.31 40.33
C PRO A 8 30.07 9.33 39.81
N ALA A 9 28.82 9.79 39.69
CA ALA A 9 27.75 9.03 39.09
C ALA A 9 28.17 8.69 37.65
N VAL A 10 28.45 7.41 37.41
CA VAL A 10 28.69 6.89 36.06
C VAL A 10 27.37 7.06 35.31
N SER A 11 27.32 8.06 34.43
CA SER A 11 26.17 8.29 33.56
C SER A 11 25.92 7.01 32.77
N SER A 12 24.78 6.36 33.02
CA SER A 12 24.38 5.17 32.29
C SER A 12 24.13 5.56 30.84
N LYS A 13 24.96 5.05 29.92
CA LYS A 13 24.78 5.22 28.48
C LYS A 13 23.36 4.85 28.06
N SER A 14 22.76 5.59 27.13
CA SER A 14 21.44 5.27 26.60
C SER A 14 21.48 3.93 25.85
N GLN A 15 20.33 3.26 25.68
CA GLN A 15 20.26 2.03 24.88
C GLN A 15 20.65 2.27 23.42
N LEU A 16 20.40 3.48 22.89
CA LEU A 16 20.82 3.86 21.56
C LEU A 16 22.34 4.03 21.47
N ASP A 17 22.97 4.65 22.48
CA ASP A 17 24.44 4.78 22.53
C ASP A 17 25.12 3.41 22.61
N ILE A 18 24.55 2.46 23.37
CA ILE A 18 25.04 1.07 23.42
C ILE A 18 24.92 0.39 22.05
N ALA A 19 23.80 0.57 21.34
CA ALA A 19 23.64 0.02 20.00
C ALA A 19 24.62 0.64 18.99
N ILE A 20 24.89 1.93 19.12
CA ILE A 20 25.88 2.65 18.30
C ILE A 20 27.30 2.16 18.60
N ASP A 21 27.62 1.88 19.88
CA ASP A 21 28.90 1.26 20.25
C ASP A 21 29.07 -0.10 19.55
N VAL A 22 28.05 -0.96 19.58
CA VAL A 22 28.08 -2.27 18.90
C VAL A 22 28.21 -2.13 17.38
N TYR A 23 27.53 -1.16 16.78
CA TYR A 23 27.64 -0.86 15.35
C TYR A 23 29.04 -0.36 14.98
N GLU A 24 29.63 0.51 15.79
CA GLU A 24 31.00 0.96 15.61
C GLU A 24 32.01 -0.17 15.72
N ASP A 25 31.89 -1.04 16.73
CA ASP A 25 32.78 -2.19 16.92
C ASP A 25 32.70 -3.16 15.74
N ALA A 26 31.48 -3.46 15.25
CA ALA A 26 31.29 -4.31 14.08
C ALA A 26 31.87 -3.69 12.80
N LEU A 27 31.76 -2.37 12.66
CA LEU A 27 32.30 -1.65 11.50
C LEU A 27 33.83 -1.57 11.54
N ILE A 28 34.44 -1.38 12.72
CA ILE A 28 35.89 -1.46 12.90
C ILE A 28 36.40 -2.86 12.53
N ALA A 29 35.73 -3.92 13.00
CA ALA A 29 36.11 -5.29 12.66
C ALA A 29 36.05 -5.57 11.15
N LEU A 30 35.08 -4.98 10.44
CA LEU A 30 34.99 -5.05 8.98
C LEU A 30 36.11 -4.26 8.30
N GLU A 31 36.41 -3.06 8.79
CA GLU A 31 37.45 -2.17 8.25
C GLU A 31 38.88 -2.70 8.44
N GLU A 32 39.14 -3.47 9.50
CA GLU A 32 40.44 -4.10 9.76
C GLU A 32 40.73 -5.28 8.81
N SER A 33 39.70 -5.84 8.16
CA SER A 33 39.81 -7.02 7.29
C SER A 33 39.29 -6.81 5.86
N PRO A 34 39.65 -5.72 5.14
CA PRO A 34 38.91 -5.30 3.95
C PRO A 34 39.06 -6.24 2.74
N ILE A 35 40.13 -7.03 2.66
CA ILE A 35 40.39 -7.95 1.53
C ILE A 35 39.84 -9.37 1.80
N GLN A 36 39.56 -9.70 3.07
CA GLN A 36 39.12 -11.04 3.50
C GLN A 36 37.99 -10.98 4.54
N ALA A 37 37.15 -9.95 4.50
CA ALA A 37 36.03 -9.83 5.40
C ALA A 37 35.17 -11.10 5.31
N THR A 38 35.04 -11.81 6.42
CA THR A 38 34.23 -13.03 6.46
C THR A 38 32.75 -12.66 6.27
N PHE A 39 31.95 -13.61 5.77
CA PHE A 39 30.51 -13.42 5.68
C PHE A 39 29.91 -12.98 7.03
N ASP A 40 30.37 -13.57 8.14
CA ASP A 40 29.94 -13.21 9.49
C ASP A 40 30.24 -11.75 9.85
N GLN A 41 31.40 -11.21 9.45
CA GLN A 41 31.74 -9.80 9.68
C GLN A 41 30.83 -8.86 8.87
N LYS A 42 30.52 -9.23 7.62
CA LYS A 42 29.59 -8.47 6.76
C LYS A 42 28.17 -8.50 7.33
N VAL A 43 27.70 -9.65 7.79
CA VAL A 43 26.38 -9.78 8.42
C VAL A 43 26.33 -9.05 9.75
N ALA A 44 27.38 -9.14 10.58
CA ALA A 44 27.44 -8.48 11.88
C ALA A 44 27.26 -6.96 11.75
N VAL A 45 27.88 -6.32 10.75
CA VAL A 45 27.75 -4.87 10.56
C VAL A 45 26.31 -4.47 10.17
N LEU A 46 25.66 -5.24 9.29
CA LEU A 46 24.30 -4.96 8.83
C LEU A 46 23.27 -5.19 9.95
N VAL A 47 23.43 -6.28 10.71
CA VAL A 47 22.59 -6.59 11.87
C VAL A 47 22.77 -5.56 12.98
N ALA A 48 24.00 -5.12 13.24
CA ALA A 48 24.26 -4.06 14.21
C ALA A 48 23.60 -2.74 13.79
N ARG A 49 23.60 -2.41 12.49
CA ARG A 49 22.92 -1.22 11.98
C ARG A 49 21.40 -1.28 12.09
N ASP A 50 20.80 -2.45 11.86
CA ASP A 50 19.37 -2.71 12.13
C ASP A 50 19.06 -2.55 13.62
N GLY A 51 19.96 -3.01 14.49
CA GLY A 51 19.87 -2.81 15.94
C GLY A 51 19.81 -1.33 16.33
N VAL A 52 20.67 -0.51 15.71
CA VAL A 52 20.65 0.96 15.89
C VAL A 52 19.32 1.55 15.43
N GLU A 53 18.81 1.16 14.26
CA GLU A 53 17.53 1.66 13.75
C GLU A 53 16.37 1.32 14.70
N LYS A 54 16.31 0.09 15.19
CA LYS A 54 15.28 -0.36 16.14
C LYS A 54 15.35 0.42 17.46
N LYS A 55 16.56 0.68 17.98
CA LYS A 55 16.73 1.47 19.21
C LYS A 55 16.47 2.95 19.00
N ARG A 56 16.79 3.49 17.82
CA ARG A 56 16.47 4.88 17.44
C ARG A 56 14.97 5.13 17.44
N GLN A 57 14.17 4.16 17.00
CA GLN A 57 12.70 4.26 17.03
C GLN A 57 12.13 4.22 18.46
N MET A 58 12.85 3.63 19.41
CA MET A 58 12.44 3.53 20.82
C MET A 58 12.91 4.73 21.66
N ASP A 59 14.01 5.36 21.26
CA ASP A 59 14.56 6.53 21.95
C ASP A 59 13.81 7.80 21.53
N GLN A 60 13.07 8.39 22.46
CA GLN A 60 12.27 9.59 22.20
C GLN A 60 13.11 10.88 22.18
N ASN A 61 14.32 10.88 22.77
CA ASN A 61 15.15 12.08 22.91
C ASN A 61 16.66 11.80 22.65
N PRO A 62 17.03 11.29 21.47
CA PRO A 62 18.44 11.12 21.10
C PRO A 62 19.19 12.45 21.14
N THR A 63 20.40 12.45 21.69
CA THR A 63 21.22 13.66 21.74
C THR A 63 21.80 13.99 20.37
N GLY A 64 22.10 15.28 20.11
CA GLY A 64 22.76 15.69 18.86
C GLY A 64 24.12 15.01 18.63
N ILE A 65 24.84 14.67 19.71
CA ILE A 65 26.12 13.95 19.67
C ILE A 65 25.91 12.51 19.18
N THR A 66 24.88 11.84 19.69
CA THR A 66 24.50 10.48 19.29
C THR A 66 24.19 10.43 17.78
N TYR A 67 23.47 11.42 17.24
CA TYR A 67 23.19 11.49 15.79
C TYR A 67 24.43 11.78 14.94
N ALA A 68 25.28 12.73 15.37
CA ALA A 68 26.51 13.04 14.65
C ALA A 68 27.42 11.80 14.54
N ARG A 69 27.49 11.00 15.61
CA ARG A 69 28.23 9.74 15.62
C ARG A 69 27.62 8.71 14.66
N LEU A 70 26.29 8.54 14.68
CA LEU A 70 25.62 7.63 13.75
C LEU A 70 25.86 8.02 12.28
N LEU A 71 25.76 9.31 11.93
CA LEU A 71 26.03 9.78 10.57
C LEU A 71 27.47 9.50 10.14
N SER A 72 28.44 9.68 11.06
CA SER A 72 29.84 9.35 10.78
C SER A 72 30.05 7.85 10.53
N LEU A 73 29.35 6.98 11.25
CA LEU A 73 29.42 5.53 11.04
C LEU A 73 28.73 5.12 9.73
N ASP A 74 27.60 5.75 9.38
CA ASP A 74 26.90 5.51 8.12
C ASP A 74 27.78 5.88 6.91
N GLU A 75 28.56 6.96 6.97
CA GLU A 75 29.53 7.32 5.93
C GLU A 75 30.69 6.30 5.82
N ARG A 76 31.18 5.80 6.95
CA ARG A 76 32.20 4.72 6.99
C ARG A 76 31.66 3.43 6.38
N LEU A 77 30.41 3.05 6.67
CA LEU A 77 29.76 1.88 6.07
C LEU A 77 29.60 2.03 4.55
N LYS A 78 29.26 3.23 4.06
CA LYS A 78 29.22 3.50 2.61
C LYS A 78 30.59 3.34 1.96
N ALA A 79 31.68 3.67 2.66
CA ALA A 79 33.03 3.42 2.15
C ALA A 79 33.34 1.92 2.01
N GLN A 80 32.67 1.06 2.79
CA GLN A 80 32.80 -0.41 2.73
C GLN A 80 31.86 -1.08 1.70
N VAL A 81 31.15 -0.30 0.87
CA VAL A 81 30.22 -0.83 -0.15
C VAL A 81 30.82 -1.92 -1.00
N LYS A 82 32.07 -1.76 -1.45
CA LYS A 82 32.74 -2.75 -2.30
C LYS A 82 32.79 -4.12 -1.62
N VAL A 83 33.24 -4.15 -0.36
CA VAL A 83 33.39 -5.36 0.46
C VAL A 83 32.05 -6.05 0.69
N LEU A 84 30.98 -5.26 0.82
CA LEU A 84 29.61 -5.75 1.07
C LEU A 84 28.87 -6.18 -0.21
N SER A 85 29.20 -5.60 -1.35
CA SER A 85 28.47 -5.83 -2.61
C SER A 85 28.98 -7.02 -3.43
N GLU A 86 30.24 -7.44 -3.23
CA GLU A 86 30.89 -8.50 -4.01
C GLU A 86 30.56 -9.91 -3.49
N ASP A 87 29.59 -10.05 -2.57
CA ASP A 87 29.25 -11.30 -1.91
C ASP A 87 27.88 -11.84 -2.37
N ASP A 88 27.90 -12.90 -3.18
CA ASP A 88 26.71 -13.57 -3.70
C ASP A 88 25.83 -14.17 -2.58
N GLU A 89 26.42 -14.57 -1.45
CA GLU A 89 25.67 -15.12 -0.31
C GLU A 89 24.82 -14.02 0.36
N LEU A 90 25.32 -12.79 0.37
CA LEU A 90 24.60 -11.64 0.91
C LEU A 90 23.34 -11.33 0.09
N ALA A 91 23.36 -11.57 -1.22
CA ALA A 91 22.18 -11.40 -2.07
C ALA A 91 21.06 -12.40 -1.70
N GLN A 92 21.40 -13.67 -1.48
CA GLN A 92 20.43 -14.70 -1.05
C GLN A 92 19.86 -14.40 0.34
N TRP A 93 20.68 -13.81 1.22
CA TRP A 93 20.26 -13.43 2.56
C TRP A 93 19.28 -12.25 2.57
N LYS A 94 19.49 -11.25 1.69
CA LYS A 94 18.55 -10.13 1.51
C LYS A 94 17.15 -10.62 1.15
N ASP A 95 17.08 -11.61 0.25
CA ASP A 95 15.81 -12.22 -0.16
C ASP A 95 15.16 -13.01 1.00
N SER A 96 15.98 -13.69 1.82
CA SER A 96 15.50 -14.50 2.95
C SER A 96 15.00 -13.67 4.14
N LEU A 97 15.62 -12.52 4.41
CA LEU A 97 15.25 -11.63 5.52
C LEU A 97 14.10 -10.68 5.17
N ASN A 98 13.73 -10.58 3.90
CA ASN A 98 12.71 -9.63 3.42
C ASN A 98 12.98 -8.20 3.92
N ALA A 99 14.23 -7.75 3.80
CA ALA A 99 14.66 -6.45 4.29
C ALA A 99 13.83 -5.32 3.63
N PRO A 100 13.26 -4.38 4.41
CA PRO A 100 12.46 -3.30 3.87
C PRO A 100 13.22 -2.44 2.83
N PRO A 101 12.59 -2.07 1.69
CA PRO A 101 13.26 -1.31 0.62
C PRO A 101 13.83 0.04 1.04
N ASN A 102 13.37 0.60 2.16
CA ASN A 102 13.81 1.88 2.71
C ASN A 102 15.08 1.77 3.58
N MET A 103 15.57 0.57 3.87
CA MET A 103 16.82 0.37 4.61
C MET A 103 18.01 0.33 3.65
N TRP A 104 18.50 1.52 3.28
CA TRP A 104 19.52 1.70 2.24
C TRP A 104 20.79 0.84 2.44
N TRP A 105 21.17 0.52 3.68
CA TRP A 105 22.35 -0.30 3.99
C TRP A 105 22.22 -1.76 3.52
N TRP A 106 21.00 -2.27 3.33
CA TRP A 106 20.77 -3.58 2.70
C TRP A 106 20.85 -3.53 1.17
N HIS A 107 20.79 -2.35 0.55
CA HIS A 107 20.73 -2.18 -0.91
C HIS A 107 21.94 -1.48 -1.51
N LEU A 108 23.08 -1.56 -0.82
CA LEU A 108 24.37 -1.09 -1.32
C LEU A 108 24.76 -1.79 -2.64
N LYS A 109 24.97 -1.01 -3.71
CA LYS A 109 25.39 -1.49 -5.04
C LYS A 109 26.79 -0.97 -5.39
N TYR A 110 27.64 -1.82 -5.96
CA TYR A 110 28.96 -1.46 -6.48
C TYR A 110 29.01 -1.66 -8.02
N PRO A 111 29.76 -0.83 -8.77
CA PRO A 111 30.58 0.29 -8.32
C PRO A 111 29.75 1.41 -7.69
N LEU A 112 30.27 2.01 -6.61
CA LEU A 112 29.79 3.31 -6.14
C LEU A 112 29.72 4.22 -7.36
N ALA A 113 28.57 4.86 -7.59
CA ALA A 113 28.36 5.73 -8.73
C ALA A 113 29.57 6.68 -8.86
N MET A 114 30.40 6.45 -9.89
CA MET A 114 31.49 7.35 -10.21
C MET A 114 30.88 8.74 -10.33
N SER A 115 31.54 9.75 -9.75
CA SER A 115 31.02 11.11 -9.85
C SER A 115 30.80 11.47 -11.33
N PRO A 116 29.76 12.26 -11.67
CA PRO A 116 29.48 12.63 -13.06
C PRO A 116 30.73 13.15 -13.82
N THR A 117 31.62 13.86 -13.12
CA THR A 117 32.89 14.36 -13.65
C THR A 117 33.87 13.23 -14.01
N GLN A 118 34.00 12.19 -13.19
CA GLN A 118 34.87 11.04 -13.47
C GLN A 118 34.35 10.23 -14.66
N VAL A 119 33.04 10.03 -14.75
CA VAL A 119 32.45 9.28 -15.86
C VAL A 119 32.57 10.04 -17.18
N ALA A 120 32.33 11.36 -17.17
CA ALA A 120 32.55 12.19 -18.36
C ALA A 120 34.01 12.15 -18.83
N LYS A 121 34.98 12.13 -17.90
CA LYS A 121 36.41 11.98 -18.23
C LYS A 121 36.71 10.61 -18.87
N ARG A 122 36.11 9.53 -18.35
CA ARG A 122 36.22 8.18 -18.95
C ARG A 122 35.65 8.16 -20.37
N TYR A 123 34.47 8.74 -20.58
CA TYR A 123 33.85 8.84 -21.91
C TYR A 123 34.69 9.64 -22.90
N GLN A 124 35.29 10.76 -22.45
CA GLN A 124 36.22 11.54 -23.25
C GLN A 124 37.46 10.74 -23.68
N GLN A 125 38.04 9.97 -22.75
CA GLN A 125 39.19 9.12 -23.03
C GLN A 125 38.85 8.00 -24.02
N ALA A 126 37.68 7.36 -23.86
CA ALA A 126 37.21 6.31 -24.74
C ALA A 126 37.01 6.83 -26.18
N ILE A 127 36.34 7.98 -26.36
CA ILE A 127 36.15 8.59 -27.70
C ILE A 127 37.48 9.00 -28.33
N SER A 128 38.41 9.52 -27.54
CA SER A 128 39.73 9.92 -28.03
C SER A 128 40.54 8.70 -28.50
N ALA A 129 40.47 7.60 -27.76
CA ALA A 129 41.11 6.33 -28.14
C ALA A 129 40.48 5.74 -29.42
N LEU A 130 39.14 5.76 -29.52
CA LEU A 130 38.44 5.27 -30.71
C LEU A 130 38.78 6.11 -31.96
N SER A 131 38.84 7.44 -31.81
CA SER A 131 39.20 8.35 -32.90
C SER A 131 40.64 8.14 -33.38
N ALA A 132 41.57 7.87 -32.45
CA ALA A 132 42.97 7.62 -32.77
C ALA A 132 43.19 6.28 -33.49
N ALA A 133 42.27 5.33 -33.36
CA ALA A 133 42.35 4.01 -33.97
C ALA A 133 41.72 3.92 -35.37
N LEU A 134 41.16 5.01 -35.89
CA LEU A 134 40.58 5.04 -37.23
C LEU A 134 41.66 4.85 -38.31
N PRO A 135 41.36 4.14 -39.42
CA PRO A 135 40.02 3.67 -39.84
C PRO A 135 39.62 2.27 -39.33
N HIS A 136 40.44 1.63 -38.49
CA HIS A 136 40.27 0.23 -38.06
C HIS A 136 40.28 0.08 -36.53
N PRO A 137 39.27 0.61 -35.82
CA PRO A 137 39.21 0.45 -34.37
C PRO A 137 38.95 -1.01 -33.97
N THR A 138 39.42 -1.38 -32.78
CA THR A 138 39.15 -2.70 -32.22
C THR A 138 37.75 -2.76 -31.59
N GLN A 139 37.23 -3.97 -31.40
CA GLN A 139 35.91 -4.18 -30.81
C GLN A 139 35.86 -3.68 -29.36
N GLU A 140 36.96 -3.83 -28.62
CA GLU A 140 37.10 -3.36 -27.25
C GLU A 140 37.01 -1.83 -27.17
N GLN A 141 37.57 -1.11 -28.16
CA GLN A 141 37.50 0.35 -28.20
C GLN A 141 36.08 0.85 -28.48
N ILE A 142 35.35 0.17 -29.37
CA ILE A 142 33.94 0.49 -29.63
C ILE A 142 33.09 0.21 -28.39
N LEU A 143 33.27 -0.95 -27.76
CA LEU A 143 32.51 -1.35 -26.58
C LEU A 143 32.79 -0.42 -25.39
N GLU A 144 34.05 -0.02 -25.17
CA GLU A 144 34.42 0.89 -24.08
C GLU A 144 33.74 2.27 -24.23
N VAL A 145 33.59 2.77 -25.45
CA VAL A 145 32.84 4.03 -25.70
C VAL A 145 31.37 3.89 -25.31
N LEU A 146 30.72 2.78 -25.68
CA LEU A 146 29.31 2.53 -25.36
C LEU A 146 29.09 2.35 -23.85
N LEU A 147 29.96 1.58 -23.18
CA LEU A 147 29.92 1.37 -21.73
C LEU A 147 30.21 2.65 -20.95
N ALA A 148 31.19 3.45 -21.40
CA ALA A 148 31.48 4.74 -20.78
C ALA A 148 30.30 5.71 -20.89
N ARG A 149 29.52 5.66 -21.98
CA ARG A 149 28.30 6.47 -22.11
C ARG A 149 27.15 5.98 -21.24
N ASP A 150 26.99 4.68 -21.10
CA ASP A 150 25.95 4.07 -20.24
C ASP A 150 26.20 4.39 -18.75
N ALA A 151 27.47 4.41 -18.36
CA ALA A 151 27.88 4.86 -17.03
C ALA A 151 27.47 6.32 -16.75
N ILE A 152 27.44 7.20 -17.77
CA ILE A 152 27.00 8.60 -17.60
C ILE A 152 25.51 8.62 -17.26
N GLU A 153 24.72 7.82 -17.96
CA GLU A 153 23.27 7.74 -17.72
C GLU A 153 22.98 7.18 -16.34
N THR A 154 23.73 6.17 -15.92
CA THR A 154 23.62 5.56 -14.60
C THR A 154 24.03 6.54 -13.49
N SER A 155 25.04 7.40 -13.73
CA SER A 155 25.50 8.40 -12.76
C SER A 155 24.50 9.54 -12.52
N ARG A 156 23.47 9.65 -13.37
CA ARG A 156 22.52 10.75 -13.34
C ARG A 156 21.48 10.60 -12.21
N ASP A 157 21.18 9.38 -11.75
CA ASP A 157 20.20 9.04 -10.69
C ASP A 157 18.96 9.98 -10.63
N ASN A 158 18.35 10.24 -11.80
CA ASN A 158 17.23 11.16 -12.03
C ASN A 158 17.48 12.67 -11.76
N GLN A 159 18.69 13.10 -11.44
CA GLN A 159 19.07 14.51 -11.29
C GLN A 159 19.68 15.09 -12.58
N PRO A 160 19.61 16.40 -12.85
CA PRO A 160 20.35 16.98 -13.97
C PRO A 160 21.87 16.93 -13.73
N LEU A 161 22.66 16.66 -14.78
CA LEU A 161 24.12 16.75 -14.71
C LEU A 161 24.54 18.20 -14.39
N PRO A 162 25.62 18.42 -13.61
CA PRO A 162 26.20 19.75 -13.46
C PRO A 162 26.50 20.37 -14.83
N GLU A 163 26.23 21.67 -15.00
CA GLU A 163 26.29 22.36 -16.30
C GLU A 163 27.61 22.13 -17.06
N HIS A 164 28.73 22.20 -16.36
CA HIS A 164 30.05 21.96 -16.94
C HIS A 164 30.24 20.51 -17.44
N VAL A 165 29.66 19.53 -16.77
CA VAL A 165 29.68 18.11 -17.20
C VAL A 165 28.74 17.91 -18.37
N ALA A 166 27.53 18.47 -18.32
CA ALA A 166 26.55 18.38 -19.40
C ALA A 166 27.12 18.87 -20.74
N LYS A 167 27.86 20.00 -20.73
CA LYS A 167 28.53 20.54 -21.92
C LYS A 167 29.55 19.56 -22.51
N ILE A 168 30.38 18.94 -21.66
CA ILE A 168 31.35 17.92 -22.08
C ILE A 168 30.63 16.72 -22.72
N VAL A 169 29.54 16.25 -22.12
CA VAL A 169 28.78 15.10 -22.64
C VAL A 169 28.13 15.41 -23.99
N ILE A 170 27.60 16.62 -24.19
CA ILE A 170 27.02 17.05 -25.48
C ILE A 170 28.08 17.03 -26.59
N ASP A 171 29.25 17.62 -26.34
CA ASP A 171 30.36 17.65 -27.32
C ASP A 171 30.85 16.23 -27.68
N LEU A 172 30.84 15.32 -26.71
CA LEU A 172 31.23 13.93 -26.90
C LEU A 172 30.15 13.12 -27.63
N ASP A 173 28.88 13.36 -27.36
CA ASP A 173 27.76 12.72 -28.04
C ASP A 173 27.71 13.12 -29.53
N GLU A 174 28.07 14.37 -29.87
CA GLU A 174 28.21 14.81 -31.28
C GLU A 174 29.38 14.10 -31.99
N LYS A 175 30.52 13.93 -31.31
CA LYS A 175 31.62 13.11 -31.83
C LYS A 175 31.23 11.65 -32.02
N LEU A 176 30.51 11.06 -31.07
CA LEU A 176 30.01 9.69 -31.18
C LEU A 176 29.12 9.52 -32.42
N ARG A 177 28.23 10.49 -32.71
CA ARG A 177 27.40 10.48 -33.92
C ARG A 177 28.23 10.52 -35.19
N SER A 178 29.31 11.30 -35.23
CA SER A 178 30.22 11.33 -36.40
C SER A 178 30.97 10.00 -36.63
N LEU A 179 31.05 9.15 -35.61
CA LEU A 179 31.72 7.84 -35.65
C LEU A 179 30.76 6.68 -35.93
N SER A 180 29.47 6.95 -36.18
CA SER A 180 28.44 5.93 -36.34
C SER A 180 28.77 4.87 -37.38
N ASP A 181 29.25 5.30 -38.55
CA ASP A 181 29.53 4.42 -39.68
C ASP A 181 30.67 3.45 -39.38
N VAL A 182 31.56 3.83 -38.47
CA VAL A 182 32.67 2.99 -38.03
C VAL A 182 32.16 1.95 -37.03
N ILE A 183 31.26 2.36 -36.14
CA ILE A 183 30.66 1.50 -35.11
C ILE A 183 29.72 0.46 -35.73
N THR A 184 28.94 0.84 -36.75
CA THR A 184 27.98 -0.05 -37.40
C THR A 184 28.62 -1.04 -38.36
N ARG A 185 29.80 -0.71 -38.92
CA ARG A 185 30.52 -1.57 -39.87
C ARG A 185 30.90 -2.94 -39.31
N ASP A 186 31.13 -3.06 -38.01
CA ASP A 186 31.49 -4.33 -37.38
C ASP A 186 30.30 -5.32 -37.29
N GLY A 187 29.06 -4.87 -37.53
CA GLY A 187 27.86 -5.72 -37.57
C GLY A 187 27.44 -6.37 -36.24
N LYS A 188 28.25 -6.23 -35.18
CA LYS A 188 28.02 -6.82 -33.85
C LYS A 188 27.19 -5.96 -32.90
N LEU A 189 26.77 -4.77 -33.31
CA LEU A 189 26.02 -3.84 -32.45
C LEU A 189 24.71 -4.48 -31.92
N GLU A 190 23.96 -5.18 -32.78
CA GLU A 190 22.74 -5.90 -32.36
C GLU A 190 23.04 -7.08 -31.42
N TYR A 191 24.19 -7.74 -31.60
CA TYR A 191 24.64 -8.82 -30.70
C TYR A 191 24.98 -8.26 -29.31
N TRP A 192 25.73 -7.17 -29.22
CA TRP A 192 26.03 -6.51 -27.95
C TRP A 192 24.77 -5.98 -27.28
N LYS A 193 23.85 -5.40 -28.06
CA LYS A 193 22.54 -4.96 -27.58
C LYS A 193 21.81 -6.12 -26.90
N LYS A 194 21.72 -7.29 -27.54
CA LYS A 194 21.06 -8.48 -26.97
C LYS A 194 21.78 -9.05 -25.73
N SER A 195 23.11 -9.01 -25.70
CA SER A 195 23.89 -9.52 -24.55
C SER A 195 23.90 -8.56 -23.35
N LEU A 196 23.69 -7.25 -23.56
CA LEU A 196 23.71 -6.22 -22.52
C LEU A 196 22.32 -5.67 -22.18
N SER A 197 21.24 -6.13 -22.85
CA SER A 197 19.87 -5.58 -22.80
C SER A 197 19.13 -5.64 -21.46
N LYS A 198 19.75 -6.08 -20.36
CA LYS A 198 19.12 -6.01 -19.04
C LYS A 198 19.11 -4.58 -18.47
N THR A 199 19.91 -3.64 -18.96
CA THR A 199 20.12 -2.35 -18.27
C THR A 199 19.45 -1.12 -18.89
N THR A 200 19.27 -0.97 -20.22
CA THR A 200 18.61 0.23 -20.79
C THR A 200 18.05 -0.04 -22.20
N SER A 201 16.74 -0.27 -22.36
CA SER A 201 16.21 -0.75 -23.65
C SER A 201 15.91 0.31 -24.72
N ASN A 202 16.03 1.62 -24.45
CA ASN A 202 15.57 2.69 -25.37
C ASN A 202 16.50 3.93 -25.42
N THR A 203 17.83 3.76 -25.49
CA THR A 203 18.77 4.88 -25.57
C THR A 203 19.38 5.03 -26.97
N TRP A 204 19.39 6.26 -27.50
CA TRP A 204 19.68 6.55 -28.91
C TRP A 204 21.09 6.12 -29.36
N TRP A 205 22.07 6.08 -28.45
CA TRP A 205 23.44 5.66 -28.77
C TRP A 205 23.57 4.14 -29.01
N TRP A 206 22.53 3.36 -28.70
CA TRP A 206 22.40 1.95 -29.12
C TRP A 206 21.60 1.76 -30.41
N GLU A 207 21.15 2.86 -31.05
CA GLU A 207 20.41 2.88 -32.31
C GLU A 207 21.21 3.51 -33.47
N LEU A 208 22.55 3.54 -33.34
CA LEU A 208 23.45 4.11 -34.34
C LEU A 208 23.33 3.43 -35.73
N SER A 209 22.72 2.25 -35.82
CA SER A 209 22.39 1.54 -37.06
C SER A 209 21.34 2.24 -37.94
N ASN A 210 20.64 3.25 -37.43
CA ASN A 210 19.60 4.01 -38.16
C ASN A 210 20.06 5.39 -38.66
N ILE A 211 21.37 5.66 -38.70
CA ILE A 211 21.87 6.95 -39.18
C ILE A 211 21.78 6.96 -40.72
N GLU A 212 20.85 7.77 -41.22
CA GLU A 212 20.50 7.83 -42.63
C GLU A 212 21.67 8.34 -43.50
N PRO A 213 21.87 7.75 -44.70
CA PRO A 213 22.97 8.12 -45.57
C PRO A 213 22.84 9.58 -46.05
N LEU A 214 23.99 10.24 -46.24
CA LEU A 214 24.04 11.57 -46.84
C LEU A 214 23.40 11.54 -48.24
N PRO A 215 22.63 12.57 -48.67
CA PRO A 215 21.92 12.54 -49.96
C PRO A 215 22.78 12.22 -51.18
N ALA A 216 24.03 12.68 -51.19
CA ALA A 216 24.98 12.37 -52.27
C ALA A 216 25.30 10.87 -52.37
N GLN A 217 25.39 10.17 -51.24
CA GLN A 217 25.63 8.73 -51.20
C GLN A 217 24.37 7.95 -51.62
N ALA A 218 23.19 8.37 -51.15
CA ALA A 218 21.91 7.76 -51.54
C ALA A 218 21.66 7.87 -53.05
N ILE A 219 21.93 9.03 -53.65
CA ILE A 219 21.77 9.25 -55.10
C ILE A 219 22.77 8.40 -55.90
N LYS A 220 23.99 8.21 -55.39
CA LYS A 220 24.98 7.34 -56.03
C LYS A 220 24.50 5.88 -56.07
N ARG A 221 23.99 5.38 -54.94
CA ARG A 221 23.41 4.02 -54.86
C ARG A 221 22.22 3.84 -55.80
N TYR A 222 21.32 4.83 -55.88
CA TYR A 222 20.18 4.78 -56.80
C TYR A 222 20.61 4.74 -58.28
N GLN A 223 21.66 5.46 -58.63
CA GLN A 223 22.21 5.40 -59.98
C GLN A 223 22.81 4.02 -60.29
N GLU A 224 23.63 3.47 -59.39
CA GLU A 224 24.27 2.15 -59.58
C GLU A 224 23.21 1.04 -59.71
N ALA A 225 22.18 1.04 -58.87
CA ALA A 225 21.07 0.08 -58.94
C ALA A 225 20.30 0.16 -60.28
N LEU A 226 20.05 1.37 -60.79
CA LEU A 226 19.40 1.55 -62.10
C LEU A 226 20.29 1.09 -63.25
N ASP A 227 21.59 1.34 -63.18
CA ASP A 227 22.56 0.92 -64.19
C ASP A 227 22.68 -0.61 -64.25
N GLU A 228 22.64 -1.29 -63.09
CA GLU A 228 22.63 -2.76 -62.99
C GLU A 228 21.33 -3.37 -63.53
N MET A 229 20.17 -2.82 -63.15
CA MET A 229 18.86 -3.27 -63.64
C MET A 229 18.70 -3.13 -65.16
N GLU A 230 19.32 -2.12 -65.77
CA GLU A 230 19.26 -1.87 -67.22
C GLU A 230 20.25 -2.72 -68.04
N ALA A 231 21.22 -3.38 -67.39
CA ALA A 231 22.24 -4.18 -68.07
C ALA A 231 21.70 -5.48 -68.71
N PRO A 232 20.85 -6.30 -68.04
CA PRO A 232 20.27 -7.49 -68.65
C PRO A 232 18.97 -7.20 -69.44
N PRO A 233 18.62 -8.01 -70.47
CA PRO A 233 17.37 -7.87 -71.22
C PRO A 233 16.10 -8.20 -70.41
N LYS A 234 16.26 -8.87 -69.27
CA LYS A 234 15.23 -9.08 -68.26
C LYS A 234 15.89 -9.00 -66.89
N ALA A 235 15.57 -7.96 -66.12
CA ALA A 235 16.07 -7.78 -64.77
C ALA A 235 15.59 -8.90 -63.84
N ALA A 236 16.46 -9.31 -62.91
CA ALA A 236 16.08 -10.21 -61.83
C ALA A 236 15.21 -9.47 -60.81
N SER A 237 14.40 -10.22 -60.06
CA SER A 237 13.56 -9.64 -59.01
C SER A 237 14.40 -8.93 -57.92
N GLU A 238 15.59 -9.42 -57.61
CA GLU A 238 16.52 -8.78 -56.67
C GLU A 238 16.98 -7.40 -57.15
N GLU A 239 17.24 -7.25 -58.45
CA GLU A 239 17.67 -5.99 -59.08
C GLU A 239 16.51 -4.97 -59.08
N LEU A 240 15.29 -5.42 -59.38
CA LEU A 240 14.09 -4.59 -59.30
C LEU A 240 13.84 -4.09 -57.87
N LEU A 241 14.02 -4.94 -56.86
CA LEU A 241 13.86 -4.56 -55.45
C LEU A 241 14.94 -3.56 -55.01
N GLU A 242 16.20 -3.78 -55.39
CA GLU A 242 17.30 -2.89 -55.03
C GLU A 242 17.09 -1.47 -55.58
N VAL A 243 16.55 -1.34 -56.80
CA VAL A 243 16.19 -0.02 -57.38
C VAL A 243 15.13 0.70 -56.53
N LEU A 244 14.10 -0.01 -56.08
CA LEU A 244 13.02 0.56 -55.24
C LEU A 244 13.55 0.97 -53.86
N LEU A 245 14.38 0.13 -53.23
CA LEU A 245 15.02 0.42 -51.95
C LEU A 245 16.01 1.59 -52.03
N ALA A 246 16.80 1.65 -53.10
CA ALA A 246 17.72 2.75 -53.34
C ALA A 246 16.98 4.08 -53.53
N ARG A 247 15.82 4.07 -54.21
CA ARG A 247 14.99 5.28 -54.34
C ARG A 247 14.34 5.71 -53.03
N ASP A 248 13.89 4.77 -52.19
CA ASP A 248 13.38 5.07 -50.85
C ASP A 248 14.48 5.69 -49.96
N ALA A 249 15.74 5.23 -50.08
CA ALA A 249 16.87 5.83 -49.40
C ALA A 249 17.13 7.27 -49.86
N VAL A 250 16.97 7.56 -51.16
CA VAL A 250 17.01 8.93 -51.69
C VAL A 250 15.90 9.79 -51.08
N GLU A 251 14.65 9.29 -51.03
CA GLU A 251 13.52 10.05 -50.51
C GLU A 251 13.68 10.39 -49.01
N LYS A 252 14.15 9.43 -48.22
CA LYS A 252 14.44 9.64 -46.79
C LYS A 252 15.53 10.69 -46.59
N ALA A 253 16.62 10.59 -47.35
CA ALA A 253 17.70 11.57 -47.29
C ALA A 253 17.25 12.96 -47.77
N TRP A 254 16.31 13.01 -48.72
CA TRP A 254 15.79 14.24 -49.34
C TRP A 254 14.84 15.03 -48.46
N THR A 255 13.87 14.34 -47.82
CA THR A 255 12.81 14.95 -47.01
C THR A 255 13.33 15.72 -45.79
N LYS A 256 14.56 15.45 -45.33
CA LYS A 256 15.18 16.14 -44.18
C LYS A 256 15.98 17.40 -44.55
N GLN A 257 16.25 17.66 -45.83
CA GLN A 257 16.95 18.88 -46.24
C GLN A 257 15.95 20.02 -46.48
N GLN A 258 16.12 21.14 -45.77
CA GLN A 258 15.30 22.34 -45.98
C GLN A 258 15.45 22.92 -47.40
N GLN A 259 16.63 22.78 -48.03
CA GLN A 259 16.86 23.11 -49.44
C GLN A 259 17.98 22.21 -50.02
N PRO A 260 17.65 21.27 -50.93
CA PRO A 260 18.65 20.43 -51.54
C PRO A 260 19.48 21.20 -52.60
N PRO A 261 20.78 20.89 -52.76
CA PRO A 261 21.60 21.45 -53.81
C PRO A 261 21.01 21.18 -55.20
N ARG A 262 20.85 22.23 -56.04
CA ARG A 262 20.23 22.13 -57.38
C ARG A 262 20.79 20.98 -58.25
N HIS A 263 22.10 20.76 -58.20
CA HIS A 263 22.76 19.71 -58.98
C HIS A 263 22.34 18.29 -58.58
N LEU A 264 21.96 18.06 -57.32
CA LEU A 264 21.43 16.77 -56.87
C LEU A 264 19.98 16.59 -57.31
N THR A 265 19.19 17.66 -57.34
CA THR A 265 17.78 17.63 -57.80
C THR A 265 17.69 17.24 -59.27
N GLU A 266 18.51 17.86 -60.11
CA GLU A 266 18.59 17.53 -61.55
C GLU A 266 18.94 16.05 -61.77
N LYS A 267 19.87 15.54 -60.96
CA LYS A 267 20.29 14.13 -61.02
C LYS A 267 19.16 13.17 -60.63
N ILE A 268 18.42 13.45 -59.56
CA ILE A 268 17.26 12.62 -59.16
C ILE A 268 16.18 12.63 -60.26
N ILE A 269 15.86 13.79 -60.83
CA ILE A 269 14.85 13.90 -61.90
C ILE A 269 15.25 13.05 -63.12
N ALA A 270 16.53 13.02 -63.47
CA ALA A 270 17.02 12.20 -64.57
C ALA A 270 16.86 10.70 -64.27
N LEU A 271 17.19 10.25 -63.06
CA LEU A 271 17.04 8.86 -62.63
C LEU A 271 15.56 8.44 -62.53
N ASP A 272 14.67 9.30 -62.02
CA ASP A 272 13.23 9.01 -61.93
C ASP A 272 12.56 8.89 -63.30
N LYS A 273 13.05 9.62 -64.32
CA LYS A 273 12.59 9.42 -65.70
C LYS A 273 13.00 8.05 -66.25
N ARG A 274 14.20 7.57 -65.94
CA ARG A 274 14.66 6.22 -66.31
C ARG A 274 13.80 5.16 -65.65
N LEU A 275 13.55 5.28 -64.34
CA LEU A 275 12.69 4.37 -63.60
C LEU A 275 11.26 4.30 -64.19
N LYS A 276 10.67 5.43 -64.57
CA LYS A 276 9.35 5.45 -65.25
C LYS A 276 9.33 4.70 -66.57
N ALA A 277 10.39 4.82 -67.37
CA ALA A 277 10.46 4.11 -68.66
C ALA A 277 10.47 2.58 -68.47
N GLN A 278 10.90 2.11 -67.30
CA GLN A 278 10.98 0.69 -66.94
C GLN A 278 9.75 0.18 -66.17
N SER A 279 8.68 1.00 -66.02
CA SER A 279 7.51 0.64 -65.21
C SER A 279 6.82 -0.66 -65.63
N TRP A 280 6.91 -1.02 -66.92
CA TRP A 280 6.31 -2.24 -67.47
C TRP A 280 7.00 -3.52 -66.97
N SER A 281 8.30 -3.44 -66.65
CA SER A 281 9.09 -4.55 -66.09
C SER A 281 8.62 -4.89 -64.67
N PHE A 282 8.09 -3.91 -63.94
CA PHE A 282 7.49 -4.09 -62.61
C PHE A 282 6.04 -4.58 -62.67
N ALA A 283 5.25 -4.08 -63.64
CA ALA A 283 3.82 -4.38 -63.72
C ALA A 283 3.49 -5.84 -64.12
N ASN A 284 4.45 -6.56 -64.72
CA ASN A 284 4.28 -7.94 -65.16
C ASN A 284 4.76 -8.99 -64.15
N ASP A 285 5.30 -8.56 -63.01
CA ASP A 285 5.80 -9.46 -61.97
C ASP A 285 4.91 -9.36 -60.71
N ASP A 286 4.26 -10.48 -60.36
CA ASP A 286 3.36 -10.56 -59.20
C ASP A 286 4.11 -10.34 -57.86
N ILE A 287 5.45 -10.33 -57.90
CA ILE A 287 6.33 -10.15 -56.75
C ILE A 287 6.29 -8.71 -56.17
N VAL A 288 5.89 -7.71 -56.97
CA VAL A 288 5.83 -6.31 -56.50
C VAL A 288 4.72 -6.14 -55.45
N ASP A 289 3.60 -6.84 -55.61
CA ASP A 289 2.51 -6.85 -54.63
C ASP A 289 2.93 -7.59 -53.35
N GLU A 290 3.73 -8.66 -53.48
CA GLU A 290 4.33 -9.36 -52.33
C GLU A 290 5.28 -8.44 -51.54
N TRP A 291 6.15 -7.69 -52.23
CA TRP A 291 7.05 -6.74 -51.59
C TRP A 291 6.32 -5.58 -50.92
N LYS A 292 5.27 -5.03 -51.54
CA LYS A 292 4.44 -4.01 -50.88
C LYS A 292 3.86 -4.52 -49.57
N ASN A 293 3.34 -5.75 -49.59
CA ASN A 293 2.77 -6.38 -48.41
C ASN A 293 3.83 -6.59 -47.32
N ASN A 294 5.07 -6.93 -47.69
CA ASN A 294 6.15 -7.20 -46.74
C ASN A 294 6.85 -5.92 -46.23
N LEU A 295 7.22 -5.01 -47.12
CA LEU A 295 8.06 -3.83 -46.83
C LEU A 295 7.24 -2.60 -46.39
N LYS A 296 5.94 -2.55 -46.71
CA LYS A 296 5.02 -1.44 -46.38
C LYS A 296 5.58 -0.06 -46.77
N PRO A 297 5.92 0.15 -48.05
CA PRO A 297 6.44 1.45 -48.50
C PRO A 297 5.39 2.57 -48.33
N PRO A 298 5.81 3.84 -48.21
CA PRO A 298 4.88 4.98 -48.16
C PRO A 298 3.98 5.05 -49.41
N GLU A 299 2.66 5.17 -49.23
CA GLU A 299 1.69 5.22 -50.35
C GLU A 299 1.92 6.39 -51.32
N MET A 300 2.60 7.46 -50.86
CA MET A 300 2.94 8.64 -51.66
C MET A 300 4.04 8.36 -52.70
N ASN A 301 4.79 7.26 -52.56
CA ASN A 301 5.92 6.94 -53.41
C ASN A 301 5.45 6.29 -54.71
N TRP A 302 5.25 7.11 -55.74
CA TRP A 302 4.71 6.69 -57.04
C TRP A 302 5.47 5.53 -57.69
N TRP A 303 6.75 5.32 -57.37
CA TRP A 303 7.54 4.19 -57.91
C TRP A 303 7.10 2.83 -57.37
N TRP A 304 6.33 2.79 -56.27
CA TRP A 304 5.70 1.57 -55.82
C TRP A 304 4.38 1.30 -56.55
N SER A 305 3.74 2.25 -57.24
CA SER A 305 2.39 2.06 -57.81
C SER A 305 2.32 1.29 -59.15
N PHE A 306 3.35 0.51 -59.50
CA PHE A 306 3.37 -0.30 -60.71
C PHE A 306 2.61 -1.64 -60.49
N THR A 307 1.27 -1.66 -60.53
CA THR A 307 0.44 -2.87 -60.32
C THR A 307 -0.58 -3.14 -61.43
N ARG A 308 -1.15 -4.36 -61.47
CA ARG A 308 -2.18 -4.80 -62.44
C ARG A 308 -3.42 -3.89 -62.43
N SER A 309 -4.12 -3.80 -63.57
CA SER A 309 -5.36 -3.03 -63.71
C SER A 309 -6.52 -3.65 -62.92
N VAL A 310 -7.20 -2.84 -62.09
CA VAL A 310 -8.36 -3.22 -61.27
C VAL A 310 -9.57 -3.57 -62.16
N PRO A 311 -10.33 -4.65 -61.87
CA PRO A 311 -11.50 -5.07 -62.64
C PRO A 311 -12.67 -4.07 -62.53
N LEU A 312 -13.59 -4.12 -63.49
CA LEU A 312 -14.77 -3.24 -63.50
C LEU A 312 -15.75 -3.60 -62.36
N PRO A 313 -16.48 -2.63 -61.76
CA PRO A 313 -17.39 -2.88 -60.63
C PRO A 313 -18.42 -3.99 -60.85
N ASN A 314 -18.95 -4.10 -62.08
CA ASN A 314 -19.95 -5.12 -62.41
C ASN A 314 -19.36 -6.53 -62.38
N GLU A 315 -18.10 -6.68 -62.79
CA GLU A 315 -17.39 -7.97 -62.78
C GLU A 315 -17.04 -8.38 -61.35
N ALA A 316 -16.62 -7.42 -60.52
CA ALA A 316 -16.35 -7.67 -59.11
C ALA A 316 -17.62 -8.10 -58.36
N ILE A 317 -18.76 -7.45 -58.61
CA ILE A 317 -20.05 -7.83 -58.00
C ILE A 317 -20.52 -9.20 -58.48
N ALA A 318 -20.37 -9.52 -59.77
CA ALA A 318 -20.70 -10.85 -60.28
C ALA A 318 -19.84 -11.95 -59.63
N ARG A 319 -18.57 -11.68 -59.33
CA ARG A 319 -17.71 -12.59 -58.57
C ARG A 319 -18.20 -12.77 -57.13
N TYR A 320 -18.57 -11.68 -56.45
CA TYR A 320 -19.09 -11.74 -55.09
C TYR A 320 -20.41 -12.52 -55.01
N GLU A 321 -21.34 -12.26 -55.94
CA GLU A 321 -22.59 -13.01 -56.07
C GLU A 321 -22.35 -14.51 -56.25
N LYS A 322 -21.45 -14.88 -57.16
CA LYS A 322 -21.06 -16.28 -57.38
C LYS A 322 -20.53 -16.95 -56.11
N THR A 323 -19.69 -16.25 -55.33
CA THR A 323 -19.14 -16.81 -54.08
C THR A 323 -20.21 -16.98 -53.00
N ILE A 324 -21.18 -16.07 -52.91
CA ILE A 324 -22.31 -16.19 -51.99
C ILE A 324 -23.23 -17.35 -52.38
N ASP A 325 -23.50 -17.55 -53.67
CA ASP A 325 -24.30 -18.69 -54.14
C ASP A 325 -23.62 -20.04 -53.84
N VAL A 326 -22.29 -20.10 -53.96
CA VAL A 326 -21.51 -21.27 -53.54
C VAL A 326 -21.71 -21.54 -52.04
N ILE A 327 -21.58 -20.52 -51.19
CA ILE A 327 -21.81 -20.63 -49.74
C ILE A 327 -23.25 -21.09 -49.43
N GLU A 328 -24.26 -20.57 -50.14
CA GLU A 328 -25.66 -20.96 -49.94
C GLU A 328 -25.93 -22.43 -50.30
N SER A 329 -25.22 -22.93 -51.32
CA SER A 329 -25.33 -24.31 -51.79
C SER A 329 -24.60 -25.33 -50.90
N SER A 330 -23.57 -24.91 -50.16
CA SER A 330 -22.78 -25.75 -49.24
C SER A 330 -23.23 -25.56 -47.79
N LYS A 331 -23.93 -26.53 -47.20
CA LYS A 331 -24.35 -26.50 -45.78
C LYS A 331 -23.72 -27.67 -44.99
N PRO A 332 -22.74 -27.43 -44.09
CA PRO A 332 -22.08 -26.16 -43.78
C PRO A 332 -21.06 -25.72 -44.85
N PRO A 333 -20.80 -24.41 -45.01
CA PRO A 333 -19.77 -23.91 -45.92
C PRO A 333 -18.37 -24.21 -45.37
N SER A 334 -17.39 -24.43 -46.26
CA SER A 334 -15.99 -24.60 -45.88
C SER A 334 -15.32 -23.26 -45.58
N SER A 335 -14.24 -23.30 -44.78
CA SER A 335 -13.39 -22.15 -44.48
C SER A 335 -12.93 -21.41 -45.74
N ASP A 336 -12.55 -22.16 -46.78
CA ASP A 336 -12.05 -21.61 -48.03
C ASP A 336 -13.14 -20.86 -48.80
N GLN A 337 -14.38 -21.38 -48.80
CA GLN A 337 -15.52 -20.72 -49.44
C GLN A 337 -15.87 -19.41 -48.72
N LEU A 338 -15.81 -19.42 -47.39
CA LEU A 338 -16.02 -18.23 -46.57
C LEU A 338 -14.94 -17.16 -46.80
N LEU A 339 -13.67 -17.57 -46.84
CA LEU A 339 -12.56 -16.66 -47.16
C LEU A 339 -12.67 -16.10 -48.58
N GLU A 340 -13.04 -16.93 -49.56
CA GLU A 340 -13.22 -16.50 -50.95
C GLU A 340 -14.31 -15.42 -51.07
N ALA A 341 -15.41 -15.56 -50.33
CA ALA A 341 -16.46 -14.53 -50.31
C ALA A 341 -16.01 -13.22 -49.65
N LEU A 342 -15.22 -13.26 -48.58
CA LEU A 342 -14.64 -12.07 -47.97
C LEU A 342 -13.67 -11.35 -48.92
N LEU A 343 -12.82 -12.11 -49.62
CA LEU A 343 -11.91 -11.56 -50.63
C LEU A 343 -12.64 -11.01 -51.85
N ALA A 344 -13.72 -11.67 -52.29
CA ALA A 344 -14.57 -11.16 -53.36
C ALA A 344 -15.24 -9.85 -52.96
N ARG A 345 -15.65 -9.70 -51.69
CA ARG A 345 -16.20 -8.44 -51.17
C ARG A 345 -15.16 -7.32 -51.11
N ASP A 346 -13.92 -7.62 -50.75
CA ASP A 346 -12.80 -6.66 -50.82
C ASP A 346 -12.59 -6.18 -52.26
N GLY A 347 -12.62 -7.10 -53.24
CA GLY A 347 -12.52 -6.74 -54.66
C GLY A 347 -13.67 -5.85 -55.16
N VAL A 348 -14.89 -6.04 -54.64
CA VAL A 348 -16.02 -5.14 -54.91
C VAL A 348 -15.76 -3.74 -54.37
N GLU A 349 -15.22 -3.64 -53.15
CA GLU A 349 -14.92 -2.35 -52.54
C GLU A 349 -13.87 -1.57 -53.34
N GLU A 350 -12.78 -2.24 -53.73
CA GLU A 350 -11.70 -1.64 -54.51
C GLU A 350 -12.18 -1.18 -55.90
N ALA A 351 -12.97 -2.01 -56.58
CA ALA A 351 -13.55 -1.65 -57.88
C ALA A 351 -14.51 -0.46 -57.76
N LEU A 352 -15.34 -0.40 -56.71
CA LEU A 352 -16.26 0.71 -56.46
C LEU A 352 -15.52 2.00 -56.10
N GLU A 353 -14.53 1.94 -55.20
CA GLU A 353 -13.71 3.09 -54.83
C GLU A 353 -13.00 3.68 -56.05
N GLN A 354 -12.50 2.84 -56.97
CA GLN A 354 -11.82 3.31 -58.17
C GLN A 354 -12.78 3.89 -59.22
N ALA A 355 -13.88 3.20 -59.51
CA ALA A 355 -14.83 3.63 -60.54
C ALA A 355 -15.68 4.84 -60.13
N TYR A 356 -15.94 4.98 -58.82
CA TYR A 356 -16.89 5.94 -58.27
C TYR A 356 -16.26 6.88 -57.22
N ARG A 357 -14.93 7.05 -57.18
CA ARG A 357 -14.24 7.94 -56.22
C ARG A 357 -14.90 9.32 -56.04
N ASN A 358 -15.39 9.90 -57.15
CA ASN A 358 -16.00 11.23 -57.18
C ASN A 358 -17.45 11.20 -57.72
N LYS A 359 -18.12 10.04 -57.72
CA LYS A 359 -19.48 9.87 -58.24
C LYS A 359 -20.29 8.99 -57.30
N PRO A 360 -21.61 9.24 -57.14
CA PRO A 360 -22.44 8.32 -56.38
C PRO A 360 -22.49 6.95 -57.07
N VAL A 361 -22.45 5.88 -56.29
CA VAL A 361 -22.66 4.51 -56.78
C VAL A 361 -24.09 4.41 -57.33
N PRO A 362 -24.30 3.88 -58.55
CA PRO A 362 -25.63 3.71 -59.11
C PRO A 362 -26.55 2.90 -58.18
N GLU A 363 -27.78 3.36 -58.00
CA GLU A 363 -28.75 2.79 -57.06
C GLU A 363 -28.95 1.27 -57.26
N LYS A 364 -28.97 0.82 -58.52
CA LYS A 364 -29.10 -0.59 -58.87
C LYS A 364 -27.95 -1.45 -58.28
N LEU A 365 -26.71 -0.96 -58.37
CA LEU A 365 -25.54 -1.64 -57.83
C LEU A 365 -25.56 -1.62 -56.30
N ALA A 366 -25.93 -0.50 -55.70
CA ALA A 366 -26.05 -0.39 -54.24
C ALA A 366 -27.08 -1.37 -53.66
N ARG A 367 -28.26 -1.52 -54.28
CA ARG A 367 -29.28 -2.49 -53.84
C ARG A 367 -28.81 -3.93 -53.96
N GLN A 368 -28.10 -4.27 -55.04
CA GLN A 368 -27.53 -5.62 -55.23
C GLN A 368 -26.49 -5.91 -54.14
N LEU A 369 -25.59 -4.96 -53.87
CA LEU A 369 -24.57 -5.09 -52.83
C LEU A 369 -25.19 -5.28 -51.43
N ILE A 370 -26.19 -4.47 -51.07
CA ILE A 370 -26.90 -4.60 -49.78
C ILE A 370 -27.52 -5.99 -49.63
N THR A 371 -28.07 -6.54 -50.72
CA THR A 371 -28.69 -7.87 -50.71
C THR A 371 -27.64 -8.96 -50.44
N LEU A 372 -26.49 -8.90 -51.12
CA LEU A 372 -25.39 -9.84 -50.91
C LEU A 372 -24.78 -9.70 -49.51
N ASP A 373 -24.61 -8.48 -49.02
CA ASP A 373 -24.08 -8.20 -47.69
C ASP A 373 -25.01 -8.73 -46.57
N ASN A 374 -26.33 -8.64 -46.76
CA ASN A 374 -27.30 -9.25 -45.85
C ASN A 374 -27.23 -10.78 -45.86
N LYS A 375 -26.97 -11.41 -47.01
CA LYS A 375 -26.73 -12.86 -47.09
C LYS A 375 -25.44 -13.25 -46.35
N LEU A 376 -24.34 -12.52 -46.58
CA LEU A 376 -23.07 -12.76 -45.88
C LEU A 376 -23.21 -12.68 -44.35
N LYS A 377 -23.99 -11.71 -43.84
CA LYS A 377 -24.25 -11.55 -42.40
C LYS A 377 -24.91 -12.77 -41.76
N GLN A 378 -25.69 -13.57 -42.50
CA GLN A 378 -26.31 -14.79 -41.96
C GLN A 378 -25.27 -15.85 -41.59
N TYR A 379 -24.09 -15.82 -42.20
CA TYR A 379 -23.00 -16.78 -41.97
C TYR A 379 -22.00 -16.32 -40.90
N ARG A 380 -22.28 -15.25 -40.16
CA ARG A 380 -21.37 -14.69 -39.13
C ARG A 380 -20.93 -15.70 -38.07
N LEU A 381 -21.77 -16.68 -37.71
CA LEU A 381 -21.41 -17.71 -36.72
C LEU A 381 -20.42 -18.71 -37.30
N ASP A 382 -20.61 -19.12 -38.56
CA ASP A 382 -19.70 -20.03 -39.25
C ASP A 382 -18.36 -19.34 -39.56
N LEU A 383 -18.39 -18.05 -39.92
CA LEU A 383 -17.22 -17.19 -40.10
C LEU A 383 -16.38 -17.02 -38.82
N ASN A 384 -17.00 -17.12 -37.65
CA ASN A 384 -16.31 -17.03 -36.36
C ASN A 384 -15.93 -18.39 -35.77
N LYS A 385 -16.28 -19.52 -36.41
CA LYS A 385 -15.78 -20.82 -35.98
C LYS A 385 -14.26 -20.84 -36.10
N ASP A 386 -13.63 -21.45 -35.10
CA ASP A 386 -12.18 -21.70 -35.04
C ASP A 386 -11.28 -20.46 -35.09
N ASN A 387 -11.82 -19.26 -34.84
CA ASN A 387 -11.05 -17.99 -34.81
C ASN A 387 -10.32 -17.68 -36.14
N GLN A 388 -10.78 -18.28 -37.26
CA GLN A 388 -10.14 -18.16 -38.57
C GLN A 388 -10.21 -16.75 -39.14
N ILE A 389 -11.34 -16.04 -38.96
CA ILE A 389 -11.45 -14.62 -39.36
C ILE A 389 -10.31 -13.78 -38.78
N ARG A 390 -9.92 -14.05 -37.53
CA ARG A 390 -8.85 -13.30 -36.88
C ARG A 390 -7.49 -13.63 -37.49
N GLN A 391 -7.24 -14.91 -37.76
CA GLN A 391 -6.02 -15.35 -38.44
C GLN A 391 -5.91 -14.77 -39.86
N TRP A 392 -7.01 -14.76 -40.61
CA TRP A 392 -7.08 -14.15 -41.94
C TRP A 392 -6.90 -12.63 -41.88
N LYS A 393 -7.55 -11.95 -40.92
CA LYS A 393 -7.40 -10.51 -40.69
C LYS A 393 -5.94 -10.13 -40.39
N ASP A 394 -5.28 -10.90 -39.53
CA ASP A 394 -3.89 -10.66 -39.14
C ASP A 394 -2.92 -10.97 -40.32
N SER A 395 -3.18 -12.03 -41.08
CA SER A 395 -2.34 -12.45 -42.22
C SER A 395 -2.49 -11.53 -43.43
N LEU A 396 -3.72 -11.11 -43.75
CA LEU A 396 -4.04 -10.27 -44.91
C LEU A 396 -3.95 -8.76 -44.62
N LYS A 397 -3.70 -8.37 -43.37
CA LYS A 397 -3.58 -6.97 -42.91
C LYS A 397 -4.79 -6.09 -43.26
N ARG A 398 -5.98 -6.66 -43.41
CA ARG A 398 -7.22 -5.92 -43.71
C ARG A 398 -7.83 -5.35 -42.43
N GLN A 399 -7.66 -4.04 -42.17
CA GLN A 399 -8.23 -3.37 -40.99
C GLN A 399 -9.41 -2.45 -41.40
N ASN A 400 -10.39 -2.27 -40.50
CA ASN A 400 -11.49 -1.28 -40.57
C ASN A 400 -12.63 -1.50 -41.57
N ARG A 401 -12.88 -2.72 -42.05
CA ARG A 401 -14.06 -3.03 -42.88
C ARG A 401 -15.04 -3.91 -42.10
N TRP A 402 -16.33 -3.59 -42.13
CA TRP A 402 -17.32 -4.23 -41.26
C TRP A 402 -17.45 -5.75 -41.50
N TRP A 403 -17.26 -6.24 -42.73
CA TRP A 403 -17.33 -7.68 -43.02
C TRP A 403 -16.17 -8.49 -42.45
N TRP A 404 -15.03 -7.84 -42.16
CA TRP A 404 -13.91 -8.43 -41.41
C TRP A 404 -14.07 -8.27 -39.88
N GLU A 405 -15.15 -7.62 -39.44
CA GLU A 405 -15.47 -7.36 -38.03
C GLU A 405 -16.83 -7.92 -37.62
N LEU A 406 -17.32 -8.92 -38.36
CA LEU A 406 -18.50 -9.69 -38.03
C LEU A 406 -18.30 -10.37 -36.69
N LYS A 407 -18.65 -9.70 -35.59
CA LYS A 407 -18.66 -10.30 -34.25
C LYS A 407 -19.93 -11.12 -34.08
N PRO A 408 -19.89 -12.25 -33.35
CA PRO A 408 -21.12 -12.91 -32.94
C PRO A 408 -21.93 -11.90 -32.12
N ALA A 409 -23.13 -11.53 -32.57
CA ALA A 409 -23.96 -10.64 -31.77
C ALA A 409 -24.29 -11.34 -30.46
N ILE A 410 -23.93 -10.68 -29.36
CA ILE A 410 -24.47 -11.01 -28.04
C ILE A 410 -25.97 -10.74 -28.10
N VAL A 411 -26.77 -11.64 -27.54
CA VAL A 411 -28.23 -11.50 -27.44
C VAL A 411 -28.56 -10.12 -26.84
N GLY A 412 -29.22 -9.25 -27.61
CA GLY A 412 -29.52 -7.87 -27.21
C GLY A 412 -28.69 -6.76 -27.88
N SER A 413 -27.82 -7.08 -28.85
CA SER A 413 -27.29 -6.05 -29.77
C SER A 413 -28.40 -5.48 -30.65
N GLU A 414 -28.23 -4.26 -31.17
CA GLU A 414 -29.22 -3.62 -32.07
C GLU A 414 -29.55 -4.48 -33.31
N GLU A 415 -28.64 -5.38 -33.71
CA GLU A 415 -28.79 -6.24 -34.88
C GLU A 415 -29.65 -7.50 -34.61
N GLU A 416 -29.81 -7.91 -33.35
CA GLU A 416 -30.69 -9.00 -32.93
C GLU A 416 -31.34 -8.66 -31.58
N PRO A 417 -32.54 -8.04 -31.58
CA PRO A 417 -33.23 -7.70 -30.35
C PRO A 417 -33.53 -8.99 -29.58
N GLY A 418 -32.93 -9.12 -28.40
CA GLY A 418 -33.09 -10.29 -27.53
C GLY A 418 -34.56 -10.54 -27.17
N THR A 419 -34.88 -11.78 -26.79
CA THR A 419 -36.26 -12.09 -26.41
C THR A 419 -36.63 -11.36 -25.10
N ARG A 420 -37.93 -11.13 -24.86
CA ARG A 420 -38.40 -10.51 -23.59
C ARG A 420 -37.87 -11.24 -22.34
N ARG A 421 -37.67 -12.56 -22.45
CA ARG A 421 -37.10 -13.39 -21.38
C ARG A 421 -35.62 -13.08 -21.14
N ASP A 422 -34.84 -12.90 -22.20
CA ASP A 422 -33.41 -12.56 -22.09
C ASP A 422 -33.23 -11.18 -21.47
N TRP A 423 -34.08 -10.22 -21.82
CA TRP A 423 -34.09 -8.90 -21.19
C TRP A 423 -34.36 -8.98 -19.68
N LEU A 424 -35.34 -9.78 -19.26
CA LEU A 424 -35.65 -9.99 -17.84
C LEU A 424 -34.47 -10.64 -17.09
N LEU A 425 -33.86 -11.68 -17.66
CA LEU A 425 -32.73 -12.39 -17.05
C LEU A 425 -31.50 -11.49 -16.94
N ASN A 426 -31.20 -10.71 -17.98
CA ASN A 426 -30.10 -9.75 -17.97
C ASN A 426 -30.35 -8.63 -16.94
N THR A 427 -31.58 -8.13 -16.83
CA THR A 427 -31.96 -7.12 -15.83
C THR A 427 -31.77 -7.66 -14.41
N LEU A 428 -32.19 -8.91 -14.15
CA LEU A 428 -32.00 -9.55 -12.86
C LEU A 428 -30.51 -9.80 -12.56
N ALA A 429 -29.71 -10.17 -13.57
CA ALA A 429 -28.27 -10.33 -13.43
C ALA A 429 -27.59 -9.02 -13.04
N VAL A 430 -27.98 -7.89 -13.66
CA VAL A 430 -27.50 -6.55 -13.29
C VAL A 430 -27.87 -6.19 -11.85
N LEU A 431 -29.10 -6.50 -11.42
CA LEU A 431 -29.53 -6.27 -10.05
C LEU A 431 -28.71 -7.11 -9.05
N CYS A 432 -28.48 -8.40 -9.33
CA CYS A 432 -27.62 -9.26 -8.52
C CYS A 432 -26.21 -8.69 -8.42
N LEU A 433 -25.61 -8.27 -9.54
CA LEU A 433 -24.28 -7.67 -9.58
C LEU A 433 -24.21 -6.34 -8.81
N GLY A 434 -25.27 -5.52 -8.86
CA GLY A 434 -25.40 -4.32 -8.04
C GLY A 434 -25.34 -4.62 -6.54
N VAL A 435 -26.09 -5.63 -6.09
CA VAL A 435 -26.07 -6.10 -4.70
C VAL A 435 -24.70 -6.71 -4.33
N GLY A 436 -24.13 -7.54 -5.19
CA GLY A 436 -22.80 -8.14 -4.98
C GLY A 436 -21.69 -7.10 -4.90
N ALA A 437 -21.77 -6.04 -5.70
CA ALA A 437 -20.85 -4.91 -5.64
C ALA A 437 -20.98 -4.15 -4.32
N ALA A 438 -22.20 -3.97 -3.80
CA ALA A 438 -22.41 -3.36 -2.49
C ALA A 438 -21.79 -4.19 -1.35
N PHE A 439 -21.96 -5.51 -1.36
CA PHE A 439 -21.30 -6.40 -0.38
C PHE A 439 -19.78 -6.39 -0.50
N THR A 440 -19.27 -6.35 -1.72
CA THR A 440 -17.82 -6.26 -1.98
C THR A 440 -17.26 -4.93 -1.47
N ALA A 441 -17.94 -3.81 -1.76
CA ALA A 441 -17.57 -2.49 -1.27
C ALA A 441 -17.55 -2.45 0.27
N TYR A 442 -18.62 -2.93 0.91
CA TYR A 442 -18.71 -3.03 2.37
C TYR A 442 -17.57 -3.87 2.96
N SER A 443 -17.33 -5.07 2.43
CA SER A 443 -16.25 -5.95 2.90
C SER A 443 -14.87 -5.32 2.68
N SER A 444 -14.64 -4.71 1.52
CA SER A 444 -13.38 -4.03 1.23
C SER A 444 -13.12 -2.86 2.18
N GLN A 445 -14.13 -2.03 2.47
CA GLN A 445 -14.01 -0.95 3.44
C GLN A 445 -13.58 -1.48 4.81
N VAL A 446 -14.17 -2.59 5.27
CA VAL A 446 -13.81 -3.24 6.53
C VAL A 446 -12.36 -3.75 6.53
N PHE A 447 -11.90 -4.38 5.44
CA PHE A 447 -10.51 -4.90 5.37
C PHE A 447 -9.46 -3.80 5.22
N PHE A 448 -9.78 -2.72 4.49
CA PHE A 448 -8.85 -1.62 4.21
C PHE A 448 -8.96 -0.45 5.18
N GLN A 449 -9.87 -0.50 6.16
CA GLN A 449 -9.95 0.54 7.17
C GLN A 449 -8.63 0.59 7.94
N LYS A 450 -7.92 1.71 7.80
CA LYS A 450 -6.65 1.96 8.49
C LYS A 450 -6.92 1.89 9.98
N VAL A 451 -6.27 0.95 10.66
CA VAL A 451 -6.36 0.88 12.13
C VAL A 451 -5.44 1.94 12.70
N GLU A 452 -6.01 2.76 13.58
CA GLU A 452 -5.28 3.74 14.36
C GLU A 452 -4.18 3.04 15.19
N GLY A 453 -2.91 3.40 14.98
CA GLY A 453 -1.76 2.85 15.72
C GLY A 453 -0.94 1.77 15.01
N GLN A 454 -1.34 1.28 13.84
CA GLN A 454 -0.56 0.30 13.07
C GLN A 454 -0.03 0.93 11.77
N GLU A 455 1.22 1.39 11.78
CA GLU A 455 1.85 2.04 10.60
C GLU A 455 2.26 1.04 9.51
N VAL A 456 2.48 -0.23 9.87
CA VAL A 456 2.86 -1.27 8.90
C VAL A 456 1.60 -2.00 8.45
N GLN A 457 1.14 -1.68 7.24
CA GLN A 457 0.09 -2.45 6.57
C GLN A 457 0.52 -3.91 6.43
N GLN A 458 -0.22 -4.83 7.06
CA GLN A 458 -0.11 -6.26 6.76
C GLN A 458 -0.50 -6.49 5.29
N ALA A 459 0.51 -6.59 4.44
CA ALA A 459 0.36 -6.73 2.99
C ALA A 459 -0.32 -8.05 2.59
N ASP A 460 -0.15 -9.13 3.36
CA ASP A 460 -0.54 -10.48 2.95
C ASP A 460 -2.04 -10.67 2.69
N LEU A 461 -2.92 -10.19 3.58
CA LEU A 461 -4.35 -10.34 3.35
C LEU A 461 -4.85 -9.36 2.28
N SER A 462 -4.25 -8.17 2.22
CA SER A 462 -4.59 -7.14 1.24
C SER A 462 -4.22 -7.55 -0.19
N GLN A 463 -3.15 -8.33 -0.39
CA GLN A 463 -2.73 -8.84 -1.69
C GLN A 463 -3.66 -9.95 -2.19
N ASN A 464 -4.05 -10.87 -1.30
CA ASN A 464 -5.01 -11.93 -1.65
C ASN A 464 -6.42 -11.35 -1.88
N MET A 465 -6.85 -10.38 -1.08
CA MET A 465 -8.07 -9.61 -1.33
C MET A 465 -7.97 -8.74 -2.58
N ALA A 466 -6.81 -8.19 -2.90
CA ALA A 466 -6.58 -7.44 -4.14
C ALA A 466 -6.68 -8.36 -5.36
N ALA A 467 -6.21 -9.61 -5.29
CA ALA A 467 -6.41 -10.59 -6.35
C ALA A 467 -7.91 -10.92 -6.53
N VAL A 468 -8.65 -11.13 -5.43
CA VAL A 468 -10.11 -11.32 -5.47
C VAL A 468 -10.82 -10.06 -6.00
N LEU A 469 -10.39 -8.87 -5.59
CA LEU A 469 -10.86 -7.58 -6.06
C LEU A 469 -10.37 -7.25 -7.47
N GLN A 470 -9.36 -7.91 -8.04
CA GLN A 470 -8.95 -7.76 -9.44
C GLN A 470 -9.77 -8.68 -10.34
N VAL A 471 -10.10 -9.87 -9.86
CA VAL A 471 -11.08 -10.75 -10.52
C VAL A 471 -12.47 -10.09 -10.52
N ILE A 472 -12.81 -9.35 -9.46
CA ILE A 472 -14.09 -8.65 -9.33
C ILE A 472 -14.02 -7.19 -9.84
N GLY A 473 -12.83 -6.59 -9.90
CA GLY A 473 -12.62 -5.16 -10.11
C GLY A 473 -12.02 -4.83 -11.47
N LEU A 474 -12.92 -4.60 -12.41
CA LEU A 474 -12.95 -3.31 -13.08
C LEU A 474 -13.65 -2.34 -12.12
N GLY A 475 -12.92 -1.33 -11.67
CA GLY A 475 -13.23 -0.55 -10.47
C GLY A 475 -14.59 0.16 -10.44
N ALA A 476 -15.09 0.28 -9.21
CA ALA A 476 -16.16 1.16 -8.76
C ALA A 476 -17.58 0.94 -9.33
N GLY A 477 -18.39 0.23 -8.55
CA GLY A 477 -19.85 0.19 -8.67
C GLY A 477 -20.36 -0.84 -9.66
N GLY A 478 -21.57 -1.37 -9.44
CA GLY A 478 -22.24 -2.35 -10.31
C GLY A 478 -22.37 -1.95 -11.79
N ALA A 479 -21.92 -0.77 -12.19
CA ALA A 479 -21.71 -0.36 -13.57
C ALA A 479 -20.55 -1.08 -14.27
N ALA A 480 -19.59 -1.72 -13.56
CA ALA A 480 -18.45 -2.38 -14.18
C ALA A 480 -18.85 -3.51 -15.15
N ALA A 481 -19.90 -4.28 -14.85
CA ALA A 481 -20.46 -5.27 -15.78
C ALA A 481 -21.18 -4.62 -16.99
N LEU A 482 -21.61 -3.36 -16.85
CA LEU A 482 -22.13 -2.53 -17.94
C LEU A 482 -21.02 -1.81 -18.72
N THR A 483 -19.81 -1.69 -18.16
CA THR A 483 -18.67 -1.11 -18.90
C THR A 483 -18.27 -2.03 -20.06
N SER A 484 -17.69 -1.43 -21.10
CA SER A 484 -17.09 -2.17 -22.21
C SER A 484 -16.05 -3.19 -21.76
N GLY A 485 -15.39 -2.99 -20.61
CA GLY A 485 -14.47 -3.95 -20.01
C GLY A 485 -15.18 -5.19 -19.46
N GLY A 486 -16.22 -4.99 -18.64
CA GLY A 486 -16.99 -6.10 -18.06
C GLY A 486 -17.70 -6.95 -19.11
N ARG A 487 -18.26 -6.29 -20.15
CA ARG A 487 -18.83 -6.98 -21.32
C ARG A 487 -17.78 -7.83 -22.04
N LYS A 488 -16.57 -7.30 -22.29
CA LYS A 488 -15.48 -8.07 -22.93
C LYS A 488 -15.04 -9.28 -22.11
N THR A 489 -15.02 -9.17 -20.77
CA THR A 489 -14.67 -10.30 -19.89
C THR A 489 -15.74 -11.38 -19.92
N LEU A 490 -17.02 -11.01 -19.87
CA LEU A 490 -18.13 -11.96 -20.04
C LEU A 490 -18.15 -12.58 -21.43
N GLU A 491 -17.84 -11.79 -22.47
CA GLU A 491 -17.74 -12.26 -23.85
C GLU A 491 -16.61 -13.28 -24.01
N LYS A 492 -15.43 -13.02 -23.44
CA LYS A 492 -14.33 -14.01 -23.36
C LYS A 492 -14.74 -15.27 -22.61
N LEU A 493 -15.47 -15.13 -21.50
CA LEU A 493 -15.94 -16.28 -20.74
C LEU A 493 -16.95 -17.12 -21.53
N PHE A 494 -17.92 -16.50 -22.19
CA PHE A 494 -18.94 -17.20 -22.98
C PHE A 494 -18.39 -17.81 -24.26
N THR A 495 -17.42 -17.16 -24.90
CA THR A 495 -16.70 -17.73 -26.05
C THR A 495 -15.81 -18.91 -25.61
N ASN A 496 -15.09 -18.79 -24.50
CA ASN A 496 -14.32 -19.91 -23.94
C ASN A 496 -15.19 -21.10 -23.54
N LEU A 497 -16.40 -20.85 -23.02
CA LEU A 497 -17.36 -21.90 -22.65
C LEU A 497 -18.23 -22.38 -23.83
N GLN A 498 -18.05 -21.82 -25.03
CA GLN A 498 -18.81 -22.12 -26.25
C GLN A 498 -20.33 -22.12 -26.04
N LEU A 499 -20.84 -21.19 -25.23
CA LEU A 499 -22.25 -21.19 -24.85
C LEU A 499 -23.13 -20.68 -26.00
N PRO A 500 -24.15 -21.45 -26.44
CA PRO A 500 -25.08 -21.00 -27.46
C PRO A 500 -25.85 -19.76 -26.98
N PRO A 501 -26.23 -18.83 -27.87
CA PRO A 501 -26.88 -17.56 -27.52
C PRO A 501 -28.06 -17.70 -26.55
N THR A 502 -28.89 -18.75 -26.74
CA THR A 502 -30.06 -19.04 -25.90
C THR A 502 -29.73 -19.40 -24.44
N LYS A 503 -28.49 -19.78 -24.14
CA LYS A 503 -28.01 -20.11 -22.78
C LYS A 503 -27.18 -18.99 -22.15
N GLN A 504 -26.86 -17.92 -22.87
CA GLN A 504 -25.97 -16.86 -22.36
C GLN A 504 -26.63 -16.06 -21.23
N ALA A 505 -27.87 -15.58 -21.41
CA ALA A 505 -28.59 -14.83 -20.38
C ALA A 505 -28.82 -15.61 -19.06
N PRO A 506 -29.31 -16.88 -19.07
CA PRO A 506 -29.47 -17.64 -17.82
C PRO A 506 -28.12 -17.96 -17.16
N THR A 507 -27.05 -18.19 -17.95
CA THR A 507 -25.71 -18.42 -17.40
C THR A 507 -25.15 -17.14 -16.77
N ALA A 508 -25.34 -15.98 -17.40
CA ALA A 508 -24.95 -14.69 -16.85
C ALA A 508 -25.60 -14.44 -15.49
N LEU A 509 -26.91 -14.70 -15.38
CA LEU A 509 -27.65 -14.60 -14.12
C LEU A 509 -27.12 -15.58 -13.08
N ALA A 510 -26.87 -16.84 -13.43
CA ALA A 510 -26.35 -17.84 -12.49
C ALA A 510 -24.98 -17.45 -11.94
N ILE A 511 -24.09 -16.94 -12.78
CA ILE A 511 -22.77 -16.43 -12.38
C ILE A 511 -22.93 -15.21 -11.46
N ALA A 512 -23.77 -14.25 -11.85
CA ALA A 512 -24.04 -13.06 -11.05
C ALA A 512 -24.60 -13.43 -9.66
N ALA A 513 -25.62 -14.29 -9.60
CA ALA A 513 -26.21 -14.75 -8.36
C ALA A 513 -25.20 -15.52 -7.49
N GLY A 514 -24.35 -16.37 -8.10
CA GLY A 514 -23.29 -17.09 -7.40
C GLY A 514 -22.26 -16.16 -6.78
N MET A 515 -21.78 -15.14 -7.52
CA MET A 515 -20.85 -14.13 -7.00
C MET A 515 -21.48 -13.30 -5.87
N THR A 516 -22.75 -12.90 -6.02
CA THR A 516 -23.48 -12.19 -4.97
C THR A 516 -23.66 -13.05 -3.72
N ALA A 517 -23.92 -14.34 -3.86
CA ALA A 517 -24.01 -15.26 -2.74
C ALA A 517 -22.67 -15.43 -2.00
N ILE A 518 -21.54 -15.52 -2.73
CA ILE A 518 -20.20 -15.61 -2.15
C ILE A 518 -19.82 -14.31 -1.43
N THR A 519 -20.01 -13.16 -2.07
CA THR A 519 -19.68 -11.85 -1.46
C THR A 519 -20.60 -11.53 -0.27
N GLY A 520 -21.89 -11.88 -0.39
CA GLY A 520 -22.85 -11.79 0.70
C GLY A 520 -22.48 -12.68 1.89
N SER A 521 -22.08 -13.94 1.65
CA SER A 521 -21.68 -14.85 2.73
C SER A 521 -20.43 -14.34 3.46
N VAL A 522 -19.42 -13.85 2.73
CA VAL A 522 -18.25 -13.19 3.32
C VAL A 522 -18.67 -11.99 4.18
N ALA A 523 -19.49 -11.08 3.64
CA ALA A 523 -19.97 -9.91 4.37
C ALA A 523 -20.71 -10.27 5.66
N THR A 524 -21.57 -11.30 5.62
CA THR A 524 -22.28 -11.81 6.80
C THR A 524 -21.38 -12.54 7.80
N SER A 525 -20.24 -13.06 7.35
CA SER A 525 -19.29 -13.79 8.21
C SER A 525 -18.33 -12.88 8.98
N LEU A 526 -18.20 -11.59 8.59
CA LEU A 526 -17.27 -10.65 9.21
C LEU A 526 -17.43 -10.57 10.74
N PRO A 527 -18.63 -10.42 11.33
CA PRO A 527 -18.77 -10.37 12.79
C PRO A 527 -18.26 -11.64 13.49
N ALA A 528 -18.36 -12.81 12.85
CA ALA A 528 -17.83 -14.05 13.41
C ALA A 528 -16.29 -14.02 13.47
N TRP A 529 -15.63 -13.45 12.46
CA TRP A 529 -14.17 -13.27 12.48
C TRP A 529 -13.75 -12.31 13.58
N GLY A 530 -14.51 -11.23 13.81
CA GLY A 530 -14.32 -10.32 14.94
C GLY A 530 -14.33 -11.06 16.28
N LYS A 531 -15.29 -11.97 16.48
CA LYS A 531 -15.35 -12.81 17.69
C LYS A 531 -14.17 -13.76 17.82
N VAL A 532 -13.71 -14.38 16.72
CA VAL A 532 -12.51 -15.22 16.73
C VAL A 532 -11.29 -14.41 17.19
N TYR A 533 -11.11 -13.19 16.67
CA TYR A 533 -10.02 -12.31 17.11
C TYR A 533 -10.15 -11.85 18.56
N ILE A 534 -11.37 -11.61 19.08
CA ILE A 534 -11.59 -11.35 20.52
C ILE A 534 -11.11 -12.54 21.35
N THR A 535 -11.52 -13.77 20.99
CA THR A 535 -11.11 -14.98 21.71
C THR A 535 -9.60 -15.21 21.66
N GLN A 536 -8.97 -14.95 20.50
CA GLN A 536 -7.51 -15.01 20.37
C GLN A 536 -6.83 -13.95 21.25
N GLY A 537 -7.30 -12.71 21.23
CA GLY A 537 -6.79 -11.63 22.08
C GLY A 537 -6.88 -11.98 23.57
N GLN A 538 -8.01 -12.52 24.01
CA GLN A 538 -8.17 -13.02 25.39
C GLN A 538 -7.21 -14.16 25.72
N GLY A 539 -7.00 -15.09 24.79
CA GLY A 539 -5.99 -16.15 24.95
C GLY A 539 -4.57 -15.58 25.07
N TYR A 540 -4.23 -14.54 24.32
CA TYR A 540 -2.94 -13.87 24.43
C TYR A 540 -2.78 -13.11 25.76
N LEU A 541 -3.84 -12.47 26.27
CA LEU A 541 -3.83 -11.88 27.61
C LEU A 541 -3.55 -12.93 28.69
N GLN A 542 -4.25 -14.07 28.64
CA GLN A 542 -4.03 -15.14 29.62
C GLN A 542 -2.60 -15.71 29.58
N ASN A 543 -1.99 -15.70 28.40
CA ASN A 543 -0.62 -16.15 28.16
C ASN A 543 0.43 -15.04 28.32
N THR A 544 0.08 -13.89 28.90
CA THR A 544 0.99 -12.76 29.13
C THR A 544 1.64 -12.18 27.86
N ASN A 545 1.03 -12.40 26.69
CA ASN A 545 1.52 -11.90 25.41
C ASN A 545 0.78 -10.62 25.00
N TRP A 546 1.06 -9.54 25.73
CA TRP A 546 0.30 -8.28 25.67
C TRP A 546 0.35 -7.61 24.30
N LEU A 547 1.48 -7.67 23.59
CA LEU A 547 1.61 -7.12 22.23
C LEU A 547 0.72 -7.88 21.22
N LYS A 548 0.75 -9.21 21.23
CA LYS A 548 -0.12 -10.02 20.34
C LYS A 548 -1.60 -9.89 20.70
N ALA A 549 -1.91 -9.72 21.98
CA ALA A 549 -3.27 -9.44 22.43
C ALA A 549 -3.76 -8.12 21.84
N GLN A 550 -2.96 -7.06 21.95
CA GLN A 550 -3.26 -5.75 21.36
C GLN A 550 -3.51 -5.85 19.85
N ASP A 551 -2.62 -6.51 19.11
CA ASP A 551 -2.77 -6.72 17.66
C ASP A 551 -4.09 -7.45 17.33
N SER A 552 -4.41 -8.49 18.09
CA SER A 552 -5.62 -9.29 17.88
C SER A 552 -6.89 -8.48 18.15
N PHE A 553 -6.93 -7.67 19.21
CA PHE A 553 -8.06 -6.78 19.48
C PHE A 553 -8.17 -5.64 18.45
N LEU A 554 -7.06 -5.10 17.96
CA LEU A 554 -7.04 -4.12 16.88
C LEU A 554 -7.62 -4.71 15.57
N GLN A 555 -7.35 -5.98 15.28
CA GLN A 555 -7.97 -6.68 14.15
C GLN A 555 -9.47 -6.92 14.41
N ALA A 556 -9.85 -7.37 15.61
CA ALA A 556 -11.25 -7.58 15.98
C ALA A 556 -12.10 -6.32 15.77
N LYS A 557 -11.53 -5.15 16.10
CA LYS A 557 -12.20 -3.83 15.97
C LYS A 557 -12.73 -3.55 14.56
N LYS A 558 -12.11 -4.10 13.51
CA LYS A 558 -12.55 -3.94 12.12
C LYS A 558 -13.88 -4.63 11.85
N PHE A 559 -14.11 -5.78 12.48
CA PHE A 559 -15.14 -6.72 12.06
C PHE A 559 -16.39 -6.71 12.93
N ILE A 560 -16.31 -6.13 14.13
CA ILE A 560 -17.40 -6.10 15.11
C ILE A 560 -18.35 -4.93 14.88
N SER A 561 -19.65 -5.19 15.02
CA SER A 561 -20.70 -4.18 14.91
C SER A 561 -21.52 -4.00 16.19
N SER A 562 -21.59 -5.04 17.04
CA SER A 562 -22.35 -5.00 18.29
C SER A 562 -21.64 -4.16 19.35
N ASP A 563 -22.39 -3.38 20.14
CA ASP A 563 -21.78 -2.55 21.19
C ASP A 563 -21.17 -3.38 22.32
N GLU A 564 -21.69 -4.60 22.56
CA GLU A 564 -21.11 -5.54 23.51
C GLU A 564 -19.72 -6.02 23.06
N ASP A 565 -19.57 -6.45 21.80
CA ASP A 565 -18.29 -6.91 21.27
C ASP A 565 -17.30 -5.74 21.14
N LYS A 566 -17.78 -4.54 20.75
CA LYS A 566 -16.96 -3.31 20.77
C LYS A 566 -16.43 -3.04 22.17
N ALA A 567 -17.27 -3.11 23.20
CA ALA A 567 -16.83 -2.90 24.57
C ALA A 567 -15.78 -3.93 25.00
N LYS A 568 -15.94 -5.22 24.64
CA LYS A 568 -14.94 -6.27 24.91
C LYS A 568 -13.60 -5.97 24.24
N VAL A 569 -13.61 -5.51 22.99
CA VAL A 569 -12.38 -5.11 22.29
C VAL A 569 -11.71 -3.92 22.96
N GLU A 570 -12.46 -2.87 23.28
CA GLU A 570 -11.91 -1.70 23.96
C GLU A 570 -11.38 -2.06 25.36
N ILE A 571 -12.02 -2.97 26.09
CA ILE A 571 -11.49 -3.51 27.36
C ILE A 571 -10.18 -4.26 27.13
N GLY A 572 -10.13 -5.18 26.17
CA GLY A 572 -8.93 -5.96 25.88
C GLY A 572 -7.75 -5.10 25.41
N LEU A 573 -8.01 -4.05 24.62
CA LEU A 573 -7.02 -3.03 24.27
C LEU A 573 -6.56 -2.23 25.48
N GLY A 574 -7.50 -1.87 26.36
CA GLY A 574 -7.23 -1.22 27.63
C GLY A 574 -6.31 -2.06 28.51
N GLU A 575 -6.62 -3.34 28.70
CA GLU A 575 -5.84 -4.30 29.50
C GLU A 575 -4.44 -4.50 28.93
N SER A 576 -4.36 -4.74 27.61
CA SER A 576 -3.07 -4.89 26.94
C SER A 576 -2.20 -3.64 27.11
N SER A 577 -2.79 -2.45 26.99
CA SER A 577 -2.07 -1.17 27.18
C SER A 577 -1.70 -0.94 28.66
N GLU A 578 -2.55 -1.36 29.60
CA GLU A 578 -2.29 -1.33 31.05
C GLU A 578 -1.08 -2.21 31.39
N HIS A 579 -1.01 -3.43 30.86
CA HIS A 579 0.14 -4.31 31.05
C HIS A 579 1.42 -3.83 30.34
N LEU A 580 1.29 -3.10 29.22
CA LEU A 580 2.42 -2.48 28.52
C LEU A 580 2.90 -1.17 29.18
N GLY A 581 2.20 -0.67 30.20
CA GLY A 581 2.54 0.58 30.89
C GLY A 581 2.08 1.86 30.19
N ASP A 582 1.30 1.76 29.11
CA ASP A 582 0.74 2.93 28.41
C ASP A 582 -0.61 3.32 29.03
N LEU A 583 -0.52 4.00 30.18
CA LEU A 583 -1.68 4.29 31.02
C LEU A 583 -2.66 5.27 30.35
N VAL A 584 -2.14 6.18 29.54
CA VAL A 584 -2.93 7.17 28.81
C VAL A 584 -3.83 6.47 27.80
N LYS A 585 -3.27 5.54 27.00
CA LYS A 585 -4.09 4.75 26.07
C LYS A 585 -5.05 3.82 26.79
N ALA A 586 -4.63 3.15 27.86
CA ALA A 586 -5.49 2.28 28.64
C ALA A 586 -6.74 3.03 29.14
N LYS A 587 -6.55 4.25 29.69
CA LYS A 587 -7.66 5.11 30.14
C LYS A 587 -8.60 5.50 29.01
N GLU A 588 -8.07 5.89 27.85
CA GLU A 588 -8.89 6.23 26.68
C GLU A 588 -9.70 5.03 26.18
N TYR A 589 -9.11 3.83 26.16
CA TYR A 589 -9.83 2.61 25.79
C TYR A 589 -10.93 2.24 26.79
N TYR A 590 -10.66 2.31 28.10
CA TYR A 590 -11.69 2.08 29.11
C TYR A 590 -12.80 3.15 29.10
N LYS A 591 -12.47 4.40 28.76
CA LYS A 591 -13.46 5.46 28.55
C LYS A 591 -14.39 5.13 27.39
N LYS A 592 -13.85 4.64 26.27
CA LYS A 592 -14.63 4.18 25.12
C LYS A 592 -15.52 3.01 25.51
N ALA A 593 -15.01 2.00 26.21
CA ALA A 593 -15.80 0.90 26.73
C ALA A 593 -16.92 1.37 27.70
N ALA A 594 -16.62 2.32 28.59
CA ALA A 594 -17.60 2.91 29.51
C ALA A 594 -18.70 3.70 28.78
N SER A 595 -18.37 4.36 27.65
CA SER A 595 -19.34 5.06 26.81
C SER A 595 -20.32 4.11 26.10
N LEU A 596 -19.90 2.86 25.87
CA LEU A 596 -20.72 1.75 25.38
C LEU A 596 -21.53 1.08 26.50
N ASP A 597 -21.66 1.75 27.64
CA ASP A 597 -22.49 1.33 28.77
C ASP A 597 -22.04 -0.02 29.41
N ASN A 598 -20.76 -0.39 29.24
CA ASN A 598 -20.18 -1.61 29.78
C ASN A 598 -19.67 -1.44 31.24
N ILE A 599 -20.06 -2.35 32.14
CA ILE A 599 -19.74 -2.29 33.59
C ILE A 599 -18.24 -2.36 33.86
N GLU A 600 -17.52 -3.25 33.17
CA GLU A 600 -16.08 -3.40 33.33
C GLU A 600 -15.35 -2.15 32.86
N GLY A 601 -15.70 -1.64 31.68
CA GLY A 601 -15.17 -0.38 31.16
C GLY A 601 -15.35 0.78 32.15
N MET A 602 -16.56 0.93 32.72
CA MET A 602 -16.83 1.96 33.74
C MET A 602 -15.96 1.79 34.99
N THR A 603 -15.83 0.56 35.48
CA THR A 603 -15.13 0.28 36.74
C THR A 603 -13.61 0.49 36.57
N ARG A 604 -13.05 0.07 35.44
CA ARG A 604 -11.63 0.27 35.11
C ARG A 604 -11.32 1.74 34.78
N TYR A 605 -12.21 2.42 34.07
CA TYR A 605 -12.07 3.86 33.82
C TYR A 605 -12.10 4.67 35.13
N ALA A 606 -13.00 4.31 36.05
CA ALA A 606 -13.06 4.95 37.36
C ALA A 606 -11.76 4.76 38.15
N ARG A 607 -11.20 3.55 38.11
CA ARG A 607 -9.92 3.23 38.75
C ARG A 607 -8.76 4.02 38.16
N LEU A 608 -8.63 4.09 36.83
CA LEU A 608 -7.56 4.89 36.19
C LEU A 608 -7.75 6.39 36.42
N SER A 609 -8.98 6.87 36.51
CA SER A 609 -9.26 8.25 36.90
C SER A 609 -8.82 8.53 38.34
N MET A 610 -8.92 7.58 39.27
CA MET A 610 -8.33 7.72 40.60
C MET A 610 -6.80 7.77 40.58
N VAL A 611 -6.16 6.94 39.75
CA VAL A 611 -4.70 6.97 39.61
C VAL A 611 -4.23 8.33 39.09
N ASP A 612 -4.88 8.85 38.04
CA ASP A 612 -4.57 10.20 37.52
C ASP A 612 -4.82 11.31 38.56
N PHE A 613 -5.84 11.15 39.40
CA PHE A 613 -6.07 12.06 40.52
C PHE A 613 -4.87 12.07 41.47
N PHE A 614 -4.33 10.91 41.84
CA PHE A 614 -3.18 10.81 42.74
C PHE A 614 -1.87 11.26 42.08
N LEU A 615 -1.68 11.00 40.79
CA LEU A 615 -0.51 11.50 40.06
C LEU A 615 -0.51 13.03 40.01
N LYS A 616 -1.69 13.64 39.83
CA LYS A 616 -1.86 15.09 39.83
C LYS A 616 -1.82 15.70 41.23
N ASN A 617 -2.35 14.99 42.22
CA ASN A 617 -2.48 15.43 43.60
C ASN A 617 -1.86 14.38 44.54
N PRO A 618 -0.53 14.27 44.57
CA PRO A 618 0.11 13.24 45.37
C PRO A 618 -0.22 13.48 46.85
N PRO A 619 -0.45 12.43 47.68
CA PRO A 619 -0.97 12.62 49.03
C PRO A 619 -0.06 13.41 49.98
N ASP A 620 1.24 13.50 49.67
CA ASP A 620 2.24 14.32 50.37
C ASP A 620 2.29 15.78 49.87
N SER A 621 1.47 16.13 48.87
CA SER A 621 1.31 17.49 48.40
C SER A 621 0.85 18.42 49.52
N ARG A 622 1.43 19.62 49.55
CA ARG A 622 1.02 20.70 50.47
C ARG A 622 -0.29 21.36 50.02
N ILE A 623 -0.71 21.13 48.79
CA ILE A 623 -1.89 21.74 48.19
C ILE A 623 -3.05 20.77 48.32
N GLN A 624 -4.11 21.22 48.99
CA GLN A 624 -5.35 20.47 49.10
C GLN A 624 -5.99 20.34 47.71
N PRO A 625 -6.33 19.12 47.25
CA PRO A 625 -7.01 18.93 45.98
C PRO A 625 -8.41 19.57 46.00
N SER A 626 -8.83 20.15 44.86
CA SER A 626 -10.16 20.74 44.74
C SER A 626 -11.26 19.67 44.73
N ILE A 627 -12.42 19.98 45.32
CA ILE A 627 -13.65 19.19 45.19
C ILE A 627 -14.16 19.12 43.75
N THR A 628 -13.73 20.07 42.91
CA THR A 628 -14.04 20.13 41.48
C THR A 628 -12.98 19.46 40.62
N ASP A 629 -12.06 18.68 41.20
CA ASP A 629 -11.08 17.94 40.40
C ASP A 629 -11.79 16.95 39.47
N GLU A 630 -11.51 17.09 38.16
CA GLU A 630 -12.20 16.34 37.13
C GLU A 630 -11.95 14.83 37.22
N ASN A 631 -10.75 14.41 37.60
CA ASN A 631 -10.39 13.00 37.67
C ASN A 631 -11.14 12.30 38.81
N LEU A 632 -11.23 12.95 39.97
CA LEU A 632 -12.03 12.43 41.09
C LEU A 632 -13.53 12.41 40.77
N ARG A 633 -14.02 13.46 40.09
CA ARG A 633 -15.42 13.53 39.65
C ARG A 633 -15.76 12.39 38.69
N GLN A 634 -14.90 12.13 37.73
CA GLN A 634 -15.04 11.02 36.77
C GLN A 634 -14.99 9.66 37.47
N ALA A 635 -14.03 9.46 38.36
CA ALA A 635 -13.93 8.24 39.16
C ALA A 635 -15.24 7.96 39.92
N HIS A 636 -15.76 8.97 40.61
CA HIS A 636 -17.01 8.86 41.35
C HIS A 636 -18.21 8.55 40.45
N LEU A 637 -18.39 9.31 39.38
CA LEU A 637 -19.53 9.19 38.46
C LEU A 637 -19.59 7.79 37.83
N PHE A 638 -18.47 7.33 37.26
CA PHE A 638 -18.44 6.05 36.55
C PHE A 638 -18.51 4.86 37.52
N ASN A 639 -17.89 4.95 38.70
CA ASN A 639 -18.03 3.89 39.70
C ASN A 639 -19.47 3.77 40.22
N GLN A 640 -20.16 4.89 40.44
CA GLN A 640 -21.56 4.89 40.86
C GLN A 640 -22.48 4.29 39.77
N ARG A 641 -22.24 4.64 38.50
CA ARG A 641 -22.97 4.04 37.37
C ARG A 641 -22.74 2.53 37.26
N ALA A 642 -21.49 2.08 37.40
CA ALA A 642 -21.14 0.67 37.43
C ALA A 642 -21.87 -0.05 38.57
N TRP A 643 -21.84 0.52 39.78
CA TRP A 643 -22.51 -0.05 40.95
C TRP A 643 -24.02 -0.21 40.78
N LEU A 644 -24.70 0.81 40.22
CA LEU A 644 -26.14 0.75 39.92
C LEU A 644 -26.50 -0.36 38.92
N LYS A 645 -25.60 -0.69 38.00
CA LYS A 645 -25.81 -1.79 37.04
C LYS A 645 -25.54 -3.14 37.68
N ILE A 646 -24.45 -3.25 38.43
CA ILE A 646 -24.10 -4.46 39.18
C ILE A 646 -25.25 -4.82 40.12
N SER A 647 -25.78 -3.87 40.89
CA SER A 647 -26.89 -4.13 41.82
C SER A 647 -28.16 -4.57 41.10
N LYS A 648 -28.48 -3.99 39.93
CA LYS A 648 -29.61 -4.45 39.09
C LYS A 648 -29.39 -5.88 38.57
N LEU A 649 -28.16 -6.24 38.16
CA LEU A 649 -27.86 -7.60 37.70
C LEU A 649 -27.92 -8.62 38.84
N LEU A 650 -27.40 -8.26 40.02
CA LEU A 650 -27.50 -9.08 41.23
C LEU A 650 -28.95 -9.28 41.66
N ALA A 651 -29.79 -8.25 41.58
CA ALA A 651 -31.22 -8.36 41.89
C ALA A 651 -32.00 -9.23 40.89
N LYS A 652 -31.63 -9.21 39.60
CA LYS A 652 -32.25 -10.06 38.57
C LYS A 652 -31.82 -11.51 38.65
N ASN A 653 -30.56 -11.74 39.01
CA ASN A 653 -30.02 -13.08 39.20
C ASN A 653 -30.34 -13.55 40.63
N GLU A 654 -31.61 -13.90 40.91
CA GLU A 654 -32.03 -14.72 42.06
C GLU A 654 -31.38 -16.13 42.06
N GLN A 655 -30.25 -16.28 41.38
CA GLN A 655 -29.52 -17.51 41.24
C GLN A 655 -28.86 -17.87 42.57
N THR A 656 -28.83 -19.17 42.83
CA THR A 656 -28.10 -19.73 43.96
C THR A 656 -26.62 -19.29 43.90
N PRO A 657 -25.94 -19.13 45.05
CA PRO A 657 -24.53 -18.74 45.15
C PRO A 657 -23.59 -19.48 44.19
N GLU A 658 -23.90 -20.74 43.89
CA GLU A 658 -23.14 -21.61 42.99
C GLU A 658 -23.19 -21.22 41.50
N LYS A 659 -24.15 -20.39 41.08
CA LYS A 659 -24.32 -19.97 39.67
C LYS A 659 -23.88 -18.52 39.43
N LEU A 660 -23.41 -17.81 40.45
CA LEU A 660 -23.00 -16.42 40.30
C LEU A 660 -21.85 -16.32 39.29
N ASN A 661 -22.05 -15.52 38.24
CA ASN A 661 -21.02 -15.31 37.23
C ASN A 661 -19.77 -14.72 37.89
N LYS A 662 -18.66 -15.46 37.84
CA LYS A 662 -17.35 -15.07 38.38
C LYS A 662 -16.90 -13.69 37.91
N GLU A 663 -17.21 -13.33 36.66
CA GLU A 663 -16.94 -12.00 36.11
C GLU A 663 -17.70 -10.91 36.85
N LEU A 664 -19.00 -11.11 37.11
CA LEU A 664 -19.82 -10.16 37.86
C LEU A 664 -19.33 -10.00 39.30
N LEU A 665 -18.86 -11.09 39.93
CA LEU A 665 -18.26 -11.04 41.26
C LEU A 665 -16.97 -10.21 41.29
N ASN A 666 -16.07 -10.42 40.32
CA ASN A 666 -14.86 -9.61 40.17
C ASN A 666 -15.19 -8.12 40.01
N LEU A 667 -16.15 -7.79 39.14
CA LEU A 667 -16.61 -6.42 38.94
C LEU A 667 -17.24 -5.80 40.19
N THR A 668 -17.97 -6.60 40.97
CA THR A 668 -18.56 -6.17 42.24
C THR A 668 -17.47 -5.78 43.23
N GLN A 669 -16.44 -6.61 43.39
CA GLN A 669 -15.31 -6.32 44.29
C GLN A 669 -14.52 -5.10 43.84
N LEU A 670 -14.26 -4.98 42.54
CA LEU A 670 -13.55 -3.84 41.99
C LEU A 670 -14.33 -2.54 42.20
N ALA A 671 -15.65 -2.54 41.98
CA ALA A 671 -16.51 -1.37 42.19
C ALA A 671 -16.64 -0.99 43.67
N ARG A 672 -16.73 -1.96 44.59
CA ARG A 672 -16.72 -1.70 46.04
C ARG A 672 -15.38 -1.11 46.49
N THR A 673 -14.28 -1.68 46.01
CA THR A 673 -12.93 -1.20 46.31
C THR A 673 -12.77 0.23 45.82
N ASN A 674 -13.06 0.52 44.54
CA ASN A 674 -13.06 1.88 44.02
C ASN A 674 -13.94 2.84 44.85
N GLY A 675 -15.14 2.39 45.24
CA GLY A 675 -16.07 3.18 46.04
C GLY A 675 -15.49 3.56 47.41
N ALA A 676 -14.85 2.60 48.09
CA ALA A 676 -14.13 2.83 49.34
C ALA A 676 -13.08 3.93 49.21
N LEU A 677 -12.29 3.84 48.14
CA LEU A 677 -11.15 4.71 47.88
C LEU A 677 -11.59 6.11 47.50
N ILE A 678 -12.64 6.23 46.69
CA ILE A 678 -13.25 7.50 46.34
C ILE A 678 -13.80 8.19 47.60
N SER A 679 -14.45 7.45 48.50
CA SER A 679 -14.92 7.98 49.78
C SER A 679 -13.75 8.41 50.67
N ALA A 680 -12.71 7.59 50.79
CA ALA A 680 -11.52 7.91 51.57
C ALA A 680 -10.83 9.18 51.07
N VAL A 681 -10.67 9.33 49.75
CA VAL A 681 -10.10 10.54 49.15
C VAL A 681 -10.97 11.77 49.44
N LYS A 682 -12.29 11.65 49.31
CA LYS A 682 -13.20 12.76 49.61
C LYS A 682 -13.12 13.18 51.08
N ASP A 683 -13.16 12.22 51.99
CA ASP A 683 -13.23 12.44 53.43
C ASP A 683 -11.88 12.81 54.07
N LEU A 684 -10.75 12.44 53.47
CA LEU A 684 -9.42 12.64 54.06
C LEU A 684 -8.56 13.66 53.32
N LEU A 685 -8.72 13.82 52.01
CA LEU A 685 -7.89 14.75 51.21
C LEU A 685 -8.66 15.97 50.73
N VAL A 686 -9.88 15.81 50.22
CA VAL A 686 -10.55 16.87 49.46
C VAL A 686 -11.41 17.76 50.33
N SER A 687 -12.25 17.18 51.18
CA SER A 687 -13.11 17.91 52.10
C SER A 687 -13.02 17.29 53.50
N PRO A 688 -11.81 17.29 54.10
CA PRO A 688 -11.65 16.66 55.38
C PRO A 688 -12.47 17.40 56.43
N LYS A 689 -13.27 16.65 57.18
CA LYS A 689 -13.97 17.21 58.35
C LYS A 689 -12.91 17.76 59.31
N ASP A 690 -13.19 18.85 60.04
CA ASP A 690 -12.21 19.51 60.92
C ASP A 690 -11.52 18.52 61.89
N SER A 691 -12.24 17.49 62.33
CA SER A 691 -11.69 16.39 63.13
C SER A 691 -10.71 15.50 62.36
N ALA A 692 -10.95 15.19 61.09
CA ALA A 692 -10.14 14.25 60.29
C ALA A 692 -8.70 14.74 60.01
N LEU A 693 -8.47 16.05 59.98
CA LEU A 693 -7.14 16.63 59.78
C LEU A 693 -6.26 16.53 61.02
N GLN A 694 -6.83 16.66 62.22
CA GLN A 694 -6.05 16.73 63.47
C GLN A 694 -6.11 15.47 64.31
N ASP A 695 -7.19 14.69 64.20
CA ASP A 695 -7.44 13.51 65.02
C ASP A 695 -6.87 12.24 64.38
N GLU A 696 -5.75 11.76 64.91
CA GLU A 696 -5.14 10.49 64.52
C GLU A 696 -6.06 9.31 64.81
N GLU A 697 -6.84 9.36 65.88
CA GLU A 697 -7.79 8.32 66.25
C GLU A 697 -8.93 8.23 65.22
N PHE A 698 -9.43 9.38 64.74
CA PHE A 698 -10.43 9.41 63.66
C PHE A 698 -9.91 8.74 62.40
N ARG A 699 -8.68 9.06 61.97
CA ARG A 699 -8.07 8.42 60.80
C ARG A 699 -7.86 6.93 61.02
N GLN A 700 -7.31 6.52 62.16
CA GLN A 700 -7.15 5.11 62.50
C GLN A 700 -8.49 4.38 62.45
N ARG A 701 -9.55 4.97 63.02
CA ARG A 701 -10.91 4.40 62.98
C ARG A 701 -11.44 4.30 61.56
N TYR A 702 -11.26 5.33 60.74
CA TYR A 702 -11.66 5.31 59.33
C TYR A 702 -10.96 4.20 58.53
N TRP A 703 -9.67 3.99 58.76
CA TRP A 703 -8.90 2.92 58.13
C TRP A 703 -9.27 1.53 58.64
N THR A 704 -9.54 1.40 59.94
CA THR A 704 -9.88 0.13 60.59
C THR A 704 -11.31 -0.31 60.26
N GLU A 705 -12.27 0.61 60.30
CA GLU A 705 -13.69 0.30 60.08
C GLU A 705 -14.10 0.44 58.61
N GLY A 706 -13.56 1.43 57.91
CA GLY A 706 -13.87 1.69 56.50
C GLY A 706 -13.07 0.81 55.55
N VAL A 707 -11.77 1.09 55.41
CA VAL A 707 -10.94 0.43 54.39
C VAL A 707 -10.73 -1.06 54.70
N ALA A 708 -10.27 -1.40 55.91
CA ALA A 708 -10.11 -2.80 56.30
C ALA A 708 -11.46 -3.54 56.35
N GLY A 709 -12.54 -2.87 56.75
CA GLY A 709 -13.89 -3.42 56.70
C GLY A 709 -14.32 -3.85 55.29
N ILE A 710 -13.94 -3.08 54.25
CA ILE A 710 -14.26 -3.41 52.86
C ILE A 710 -13.42 -4.57 52.34
N PHE A 711 -12.13 -4.62 52.66
CA PHE A 711 -11.29 -5.79 52.32
C PHE A 711 -11.79 -7.05 53.01
N LYS A 712 -12.17 -6.93 54.29
CA LYS A 712 -12.81 -8.01 55.05
C LYS A 712 -14.10 -8.47 54.36
N SER A 713 -14.99 -7.54 54.04
CA SER A 713 -16.26 -7.85 53.37
C SER A 713 -16.04 -8.54 52.03
N ASN A 714 -15.05 -8.12 51.23
CA ASN A 714 -14.74 -8.77 49.96
C ASN A 714 -14.21 -10.20 50.17
N LEU A 715 -13.31 -10.41 51.14
CA LEU A 715 -12.78 -11.74 51.46
C LEU A 715 -13.86 -12.67 52.05
N ASP A 716 -14.70 -12.16 52.95
CA ASP A 716 -15.82 -12.91 53.54
C ASP A 716 -16.83 -13.34 52.48
N GLU A 717 -17.10 -12.49 51.48
CA GLU A 717 -17.96 -12.84 50.33
C GLU A 717 -17.34 -13.96 49.48
N LEU A 718 -16.02 -13.92 49.20
CA LEU A 718 -15.35 -15.01 48.47
C LEU A 718 -15.37 -16.34 49.24
N ASN A 719 -15.14 -16.27 50.55
CA ASN A 719 -15.19 -17.42 51.43
C ASN A 719 -16.61 -18.01 51.52
N TYR A 720 -17.63 -17.15 51.62
CA TYR A 720 -19.03 -17.55 51.59
C TYR A 720 -19.41 -18.26 50.28
N LEU A 721 -18.92 -17.74 49.14
CA LEU A 721 -19.10 -18.34 47.82
C LEU A 721 -18.20 -19.56 47.56
N LYS A 722 -17.38 -19.96 48.55
CA LYS A 722 -16.44 -21.09 48.46
C LYS A 722 -15.51 -21.01 47.25
N ILE A 723 -15.10 -19.80 46.87
CA ILE A 723 -14.09 -19.60 45.81
C ILE A 723 -12.78 -20.27 46.29
N PRO A 724 -12.06 -21.03 45.44
CA PRO A 724 -10.81 -21.65 45.83
C PRO A 724 -9.74 -20.61 46.19
N VAL A 725 -8.92 -20.88 47.21
CA VAL A 725 -7.83 -19.99 47.65
C VAL A 725 -6.82 -19.68 46.53
N LYS A 726 -6.66 -20.60 45.57
CA LYS A 726 -5.78 -20.45 44.39
C LYS A 726 -6.44 -19.70 43.22
N ASP A 727 -7.70 -19.28 43.37
CA ASP A 727 -8.39 -18.51 42.33
C ASP A 727 -7.79 -17.10 42.23
N ALA A 728 -7.60 -16.61 41.00
CA ALA A 728 -7.05 -15.29 40.74
C ALA A 728 -7.79 -14.17 41.49
N LEU A 729 -9.11 -14.28 41.67
CA LEU A 729 -9.89 -13.28 42.38
C LEU A 729 -9.55 -13.23 43.87
N GLN A 730 -9.41 -14.41 44.50
CA GLN A 730 -9.04 -14.51 45.91
C GLN A 730 -7.59 -14.12 46.15
N ILE A 731 -6.69 -14.55 45.26
CA ILE A 731 -5.28 -14.12 45.27
C ILE A 731 -5.20 -12.60 45.18
N ARG A 732 -5.91 -11.96 44.25
CA ARG A 732 -5.90 -10.50 44.11
C ARG A 732 -6.39 -9.80 45.38
N ALA A 733 -7.51 -10.22 45.95
CA ALA A 733 -8.05 -9.62 47.18
C ALA A 733 -7.08 -9.75 48.37
N LEU A 734 -6.48 -10.94 48.54
CA LEU A 734 -5.47 -11.20 49.57
C LEU A 734 -4.20 -10.38 49.34
N CYS A 735 -3.70 -10.35 48.11
CA CYS A 735 -2.50 -9.58 47.77
C CYS A 735 -2.71 -8.08 47.92
N PHE A 736 -3.88 -7.55 47.56
CA PHE A 736 -4.18 -6.13 47.74
C PHE A 736 -4.14 -5.75 49.24
N ALA A 737 -4.78 -6.55 50.10
CA ALA A 737 -4.76 -6.34 51.55
C ALA A 737 -3.34 -6.50 52.14
N HIS A 738 -2.62 -7.54 51.72
CA HIS A 738 -1.26 -7.81 52.17
C HIS A 738 -0.29 -6.68 51.79
N ILE A 739 -0.21 -6.32 50.51
CA ILE A 739 0.68 -5.26 50.04
C ILE A 739 0.29 -3.90 50.62
N THR A 740 -1.00 -3.64 50.89
CA THR A 740 -1.41 -2.42 51.62
C THR A 740 -0.86 -2.39 53.04
N THR A 741 -0.94 -3.51 53.75
CA THR A 741 -0.40 -3.67 55.11
C THR A 741 1.12 -3.47 55.12
N GLU A 742 1.82 -4.10 54.19
CA GLU A 742 3.27 -3.99 54.06
C GLU A 742 3.68 -2.56 53.68
N GLN A 743 3.00 -1.93 52.72
CA GLN A 743 3.32 -0.56 52.33
C GLN A 743 3.16 0.44 53.48
N MET A 744 2.11 0.27 54.29
CA MET A 744 1.92 1.08 55.50
C MET A 744 3.08 0.88 56.49
N ARG A 745 3.47 -0.38 56.73
CA ARG A 745 4.48 -0.73 57.74
C ARG A 745 5.88 -0.28 57.33
N TYR A 746 6.30 -0.61 56.11
CA TYR A 746 7.71 -0.47 55.69
C TYR A 746 8.03 0.87 55.06
N THR A 747 7.20 1.36 54.14
CA THR A 747 7.54 2.57 53.39
C THR A 747 7.13 3.81 54.16
N GLU A 748 5.97 3.77 54.82
CA GLU A 748 5.46 4.93 55.55
C GLU A 748 5.87 4.96 57.03
N ASN A 749 6.51 3.89 57.52
CA ASN A 749 6.96 3.70 58.90
C ASN A 749 5.81 3.86 59.91
N ILE A 750 4.64 3.32 59.57
CA ILE A 750 3.46 3.32 60.45
C ILE A 750 3.62 2.18 61.45
N THR A 751 3.95 2.51 62.70
CA THR A 751 4.17 1.50 63.75
C THR A 751 2.88 0.83 64.23
N ASN A 752 1.74 1.51 64.09
CA ASN A 752 0.42 1.05 64.54
C ASN A 752 -0.49 0.77 63.35
N VAL A 753 -0.09 -0.15 62.46
CA VAL A 753 -0.98 -0.60 61.37
C VAL A 753 -2.24 -1.22 62.00
N PRO A 754 -3.46 -0.86 61.54
CA PRO A 754 -4.69 -1.40 62.10
C PRO A 754 -4.66 -2.93 62.20
N GLU A 755 -4.92 -3.45 63.40
CA GLU A 755 -4.92 -4.89 63.65
C GLU A 755 -5.92 -5.62 62.73
N ALA A 756 -7.07 -4.96 62.46
CA ALA A 756 -8.06 -5.46 61.52
C ALA A 756 -7.50 -5.72 60.12
N LEU A 757 -6.55 -4.91 59.63
CA LEU A 757 -5.93 -5.11 58.32
C LEU A 757 -4.90 -6.26 58.36
N SER A 758 -4.11 -6.33 59.44
CA SER A 758 -3.12 -7.39 59.65
C SER A 758 -3.77 -8.77 59.78
N ASN A 759 -4.94 -8.83 60.43
CA ASN A 759 -5.70 -10.06 60.65
C ASN A 759 -6.40 -10.57 59.38
N LEU A 760 -6.49 -9.77 58.30
CA LEU A 760 -7.02 -10.20 57.01
C LEU A 760 -6.03 -10.97 56.17
N VAL A 761 -4.74 -10.85 56.46
CA VAL A 761 -3.67 -11.56 55.76
C VAL A 761 -3.54 -12.93 56.44
N PRO A 762 -3.95 -14.03 55.79
CA PRO A 762 -3.81 -15.35 56.37
C PRO A 762 -2.34 -15.63 56.66
N GLU A 763 -2.07 -16.35 57.75
CA GLU A 763 -0.72 -16.77 58.12
C GLU A 763 0.00 -17.47 56.95
N MET A 764 -0.76 -18.17 56.09
CA MET A 764 -0.29 -18.78 54.84
C MET A 764 0.46 -17.80 53.93
N MET A 765 0.05 -16.54 53.79
CA MET A 765 0.74 -15.56 52.93
C MET A 765 2.14 -15.20 53.47
N THR A 766 2.35 -15.33 54.78
CA THR A 766 3.59 -14.92 55.45
C THR A 766 4.54 -16.07 55.74
N LYS A 767 4.05 -17.31 55.82
CA LYS A 767 4.84 -18.47 56.27
C LYS A 767 4.85 -19.65 55.30
N SER A 768 3.94 -19.70 54.33
CA SER A 768 3.86 -20.83 53.40
C SER A 768 4.78 -20.63 52.20
N PRO A 769 5.58 -21.63 51.79
CA PRO A 769 6.30 -21.60 50.51
C PRO A 769 5.36 -21.59 49.30
N ASP A 770 4.10 -21.99 49.48
CA ASP A 770 3.05 -21.96 48.45
C ASP A 770 2.27 -20.63 48.42
N ALA A 771 2.73 -19.59 49.14
CA ALA A 771 2.09 -18.29 49.12
C ALA A 771 2.12 -17.70 47.69
N PRO A 772 1.00 -17.17 47.19
CA PRO A 772 0.99 -16.51 45.89
C PRO A 772 1.95 -15.32 45.91
N ASN A 773 2.79 -15.21 44.88
CA ASN A 773 3.66 -14.05 44.73
C ASN A 773 2.80 -12.83 44.37
N CYS A 774 2.58 -11.93 45.32
CA CYS A 774 1.78 -10.73 45.10
C CYS A 774 2.44 -9.70 44.16
N TYR A 775 3.72 -9.87 43.86
CA TYR A 775 4.46 -9.10 42.86
C TYR A 775 4.42 -9.74 41.46
N ASP A 776 3.77 -10.90 41.31
CA ASP A 776 3.45 -11.46 40.01
C ASP A 776 2.38 -10.58 39.33
N ASP A 777 2.58 -10.28 38.04
CA ASP A 777 1.74 -9.36 37.28
C ASP A 777 0.29 -9.87 37.10
N LYS A 778 0.08 -11.17 37.36
CA LYS A 778 -1.23 -11.83 37.40
C LYS A 778 -2.01 -11.57 38.69
N ALA A 779 -1.34 -11.20 39.79
CA ALA A 779 -1.97 -11.01 41.09
C ALA A 779 -2.43 -9.57 41.30
N LEU A 780 -1.55 -8.60 41.01
CA LEU A 780 -1.80 -7.17 41.13
C LEU A 780 -1.25 -6.46 39.90
N SER A 781 -2.04 -5.57 39.29
CA SER A 781 -1.51 -4.76 38.20
C SER A 781 -0.65 -3.61 38.74
N VAL A 782 0.19 -2.99 37.90
CA VAL A 782 1.00 -1.80 38.25
C VAL A 782 0.15 -0.69 38.90
N TYR A 783 -1.13 -0.65 38.55
CA TYR A 783 -2.11 0.29 39.09
C TYR A 783 -2.60 -0.08 40.47
N ASP A 784 -2.72 -1.37 40.79
CA ASP A 784 -3.03 -1.80 42.16
C ASP A 784 -1.90 -1.31 43.08
N PHE A 785 -0.64 -1.46 42.66
CA PHE A 785 0.50 -0.91 43.40
C PHE A 785 0.45 0.62 43.54
N SER A 786 0.17 1.35 42.47
CA SER A 786 0.05 2.82 42.51
C SER A 786 -1.06 3.27 43.47
N LEU A 787 -2.18 2.55 43.46
CA LEU A 787 -3.32 2.82 44.34
C LEU A 787 -3.02 2.46 45.79
N ILE A 788 -2.35 1.34 46.03
CA ILE A 788 -1.91 0.91 47.35
C ILE A 788 -0.89 1.88 47.94
N GLU A 789 0.07 2.34 47.14
CA GLU A 789 1.04 3.34 47.56
C GLU A 789 0.35 4.67 47.92
N ALA A 790 -0.55 5.15 47.07
CA ALA A 790 -1.34 6.35 47.35
C ALA A 790 -2.15 6.20 48.65
N LEU A 791 -2.74 5.03 48.88
CA LEU A 791 -3.48 4.73 50.10
C LEU A 791 -2.61 4.74 51.35
N ALA A 792 -1.47 4.06 51.31
CA ALA A 792 -0.53 4.07 52.42
C ALA A 792 -0.08 5.50 52.76
N LYS A 793 0.15 6.34 51.74
CA LYS A 793 0.50 7.75 51.92
C LYS A 793 -0.63 8.59 52.50
N ILE A 794 -1.89 8.36 52.11
CA ILE A 794 -3.06 9.08 52.67
C ILE A 794 -3.21 8.82 54.18
N TYR A 795 -2.83 7.63 54.65
CA TYR A 795 -2.85 7.34 56.08
C TYR A 795 -1.93 8.27 56.87
N LYS A 796 -0.76 8.59 56.32
CA LYS A 796 0.22 9.46 56.96
C LYS A 796 -0.25 10.91 56.84
N MET A 797 -0.25 11.66 57.96
CA MET A 797 -0.74 13.04 58.02
C MET A 797 -0.26 13.87 56.82
N PRO A 798 -1.17 14.36 55.96
CA PRO A 798 -0.79 15.39 55.02
C PRO A 798 -0.47 16.65 55.83
N LYS A 799 0.74 17.19 55.65
CA LYS A 799 1.16 18.48 56.24
C LYS A 799 0.50 19.62 55.45
N PHE A 800 -0.83 19.65 55.39
CA PHE A 800 -1.55 20.78 54.83
C PHE A 800 -1.31 21.97 55.77
N ARG A 801 -0.49 22.92 55.32
CA ARG A 801 -0.65 24.28 55.83
C ARG A 801 -1.95 24.76 55.22
N VAL A 802 -3.02 24.84 56.01
CA VAL A 802 -4.19 25.66 55.65
C VAL A 802 -3.59 26.98 55.21
N ALA A 803 -3.67 27.31 53.92
CA ALA A 803 -3.20 28.57 53.41
C ALA A 803 -3.99 29.61 54.19
N GLY A 804 -3.33 30.18 55.22
CA GLY A 804 -4.01 31.00 56.19
C GLY A 804 -4.79 32.05 55.42
N THR A 805 -6.07 32.14 55.70
CA THR A 805 -6.90 33.33 55.51
C THR A 805 -6.33 34.47 56.38
N SER A 806 -5.04 34.76 56.23
CA SER A 806 -4.36 35.94 56.74
C SER A 806 -4.56 37.03 55.71
N ASN A 807 -5.72 37.68 55.76
CA ASN A 807 -5.92 39.12 55.56
C ASN A 807 -7.40 39.41 55.22
N ASN A 808 -8.28 39.20 56.20
CA ASN A 808 -9.43 40.10 56.37
C ASN A 808 -9.05 41.15 57.41
N GLN A 809 -8.13 42.04 57.03
CA GLN A 809 -8.11 43.39 57.59
C GLN A 809 -9.00 44.23 56.67
N PRO A 810 -10.09 44.85 57.16
CA PRO A 810 -10.90 45.72 56.34
C PRO A 810 -10.04 46.91 55.86
N PRO A 811 -10.13 47.32 54.58
CA PRO A 811 -9.39 48.46 54.09
C PRO A 811 -9.85 49.70 54.87
N GLN A 812 -8.92 50.35 55.56
CA GLN A 812 -9.16 51.67 56.13
C GLN A 812 -9.54 52.63 55.01
N ALA A 813 -10.73 53.21 55.14
CA ALA A 813 -11.24 54.25 54.28
C ALA A 813 -10.32 55.47 54.32
N ASN A 814 -9.93 55.96 53.13
CA ASN A 814 -9.40 57.31 52.97
C ASN A 814 -10.27 58.01 51.91
N PRO A 815 -10.91 59.16 52.24
CA PRO A 815 -11.78 59.88 51.32
C PRO A 815 -11.01 61.00 50.62
N ASN A 816 -11.05 61.05 49.29
CA ASN A 816 -11.20 62.31 48.53
C ASN A 816 -11.26 62.10 47.00
N PRO A 817 -11.75 63.10 46.24
CA PRO A 817 -12.62 62.87 45.10
C PRO A 817 -11.93 63.08 43.73
N ASN A 818 -12.57 62.48 42.72
CA ASN A 818 -12.70 62.82 41.30
C ASN A 818 -12.12 64.17 40.80
N PRO A 819 -11.73 64.31 39.50
CA PRO A 819 -12.65 64.02 38.38
C PRO A 819 -12.10 63.50 37.02
N ALA A 820 -12.91 62.62 36.41
CA ALA A 820 -13.46 62.66 35.03
C ALA A 820 -12.50 62.48 33.81
N PRO A 821 -13.02 62.37 32.56
CA PRO A 821 -13.34 61.06 31.96
C PRO A 821 -12.74 60.88 30.55
N GLU A 822 -12.52 59.65 30.09
CA GLU A 822 -12.37 59.40 28.65
C GLU A 822 -13.08 58.12 28.25
N ALA A 823 -13.94 58.31 27.25
CA ALA A 823 -14.78 57.32 26.63
C ALA A 823 -13.93 56.39 25.76
N ASP A 824 -14.33 55.12 25.65
CA ASP A 824 -14.44 54.56 24.32
C ASP A 824 -15.42 53.40 24.22
N ASN A 825 -16.08 53.40 23.08
CA ASN A 825 -17.07 52.46 22.61
C ASN A 825 -16.50 51.05 22.51
N GLN A 826 -17.32 50.04 22.86
CA GLN A 826 -17.47 48.85 22.02
C GLN A 826 -18.73 48.05 22.38
N THR A 827 -19.63 48.04 21.40
CA THR A 827 -20.82 47.20 21.23
C THR A 827 -20.49 45.71 21.22
N PRO A 828 -21.37 44.83 21.73
CA PRO A 828 -21.20 43.38 21.64
C PRO A 828 -21.80 42.82 20.32
N PRO A 829 -21.25 41.73 19.75
CA PRO A 829 -21.92 41.05 18.66
C PRO A 829 -22.97 40.06 19.19
N ALA A 830 -23.99 39.90 18.35
CA ALA A 830 -25.23 39.23 18.60
C ALA A 830 -25.11 37.70 18.66
N THR A 831 -26.01 37.12 19.45
CA THR A 831 -26.32 35.70 19.57
C THR A 831 -26.92 35.19 18.26
N GLU A 832 -26.27 34.21 17.64
CA GLU A 832 -26.79 33.49 16.48
C GLU A 832 -27.51 32.21 16.95
N ALA A 833 -28.79 32.11 16.58
CA ALA A 833 -29.66 31.01 16.91
C ALA A 833 -29.39 29.79 16.00
N GLN A 834 -29.27 28.60 16.59
CA GLN A 834 -29.35 27.33 15.87
C GLN A 834 -30.83 26.95 15.61
N PRO A 835 -31.18 26.43 14.42
CA PRO A 835 -32.47 25.79 14.18
C PRO A 835 -32.46 24.32 14.64
N PRO A 836 -33.64 23.73 14.93
CA PRO A 836 -33.75 22.42 15.55
C PRO A 836 -33.64 21.27 14.53
N TYR A 837 -32.92 20.21 14.92
CA TYR A 837 -33.18 18.81 14.56
C TYR A 837 -32.82 17.91 15.73
#